data_AF-A0A946SPV2-F1
#
_entry.id   AF-A0A946SPV2-F1
#
_cell.length_a   1.000
_cell.length_b   1.000
_cell.length_c   1.000
_cell.angle_alpha   90.00
_cell.angle_beta   90.00
_cell.angle_gamma   90.00
#
_symmetry.space_group_name_H-M   'P 1'
#
loop_
_entity.id
_entity.type
_entity.pdbx_description
1 polymer ?
#
loop_
_entity_poly.entity_id
_entity_poly.type
_entity_poly.pdbx_seq_one_letter_code
_entity_poly.pdbx_strand_id
1 'polypeptide(L)'
;MNLPTVTHAFRAAAACLWMVALAVTSDGAQYAVLAGVWDYDSDTLALEAPQNDLILMRTLLADERYEPGSVIVLENPTKSELVASLEGLADRIGPADTFLFYFSGHGTRIIDKFGADPGDEARGKYPDLDDEALLPADADVSRPETYLLDDELGALIGAIGTRDVTCIVDTCYSGDILKAPRLGPAKGASGPTPRRRGASRPQDILDDATEYALLLAAAPHNEVVHELRIPVAGRQLPVSALTYSIYRHAGRMAGMTYRQLAQATRADHEEWSLPWTPVLEGPAARYDESTPWRPASMAAEEAIELYAVDEQRFETTRHRVVALGGVDVDLSRLRAAGVRRSAIVIGVDDYAPPFGALRYAGDDAKAMKEVLQDAGFMVTLMTPDSLLQPTRQNIVDQLEWHASMADLDMLTVYLSGHGEDVDGEGYFVPMDATEPLASNALGVGALFDILSQAKAKRRFVMVDACRVAPKQAFVSSLARQGSETDIVFTACDEGQYAPEVPELGHGLFTHFLLTGLRDDAGKGPAAATADGDVTVLGLLDYVMRGIDDWYASIPPDQRPQQQVTPRVLYNGRYISLLSNEDVDTALVAAPPPRVPAAASTERPMSPRPDHVPFLLSVLPGISMPIPVDGDVSTTFSLNLFAGYVGGIEGAEIGYGLNRVREGVHGAQFAGLGNLVGGRVTGFQAAGAANVTGGGLRGFQAAGAVNLLDGGARLARLREDGDREEPVMGLEGVQAAGALNILSGDHSQGAQLAGAVNLAAGSLRGVQMSGAVNVAERLFGAQFGVVNVADSVRGAQFGVVNVAGTMSGFQAGIINVADKFEGVPLGLLNYSRNGRWDLEISGDETFPLLVGLRTGTEHFYSILAVAGQSESTPRRWGMAAGFGGRIPVGSHGIHLDAMHYKINEDEAWTDELHLLSKLRLTFGLRLADQMSLFAGVTGNVLVSRLNDGSHLDLSGDAVYETKRGRTWVRIWPGVVAGVTF
;
A
#
# COMPACT_ATOMS: atom_id res chain seq x y z
N MET A 1 6.32 -20.71 -6.23
CA MET A 1 7.46 -21.28 -7.01
C MET A 1 8.75 -20.71 -6.43
N ASN A 2 9.56 -21.50 -5.73
CA ASN A 2 10.90 -21.08 -5.29
C ASN A 2 11.90 -21.42 -6.40
N LEU A 3 12.29 -20.42 -7.21
CA LEU A 3 13.33 -20.55 -8.23
C LEU A 3 14.52 -19.63 -7.84
N PRO A 4 15.57 -20.17 -7.19
CA PRO A 4 16.70 -19.39 -6.65
C PRO A 4 17.63 -18.76 -7.71
N THR A 5 17.53 -19.15 -8.98
CA THR A 5 18.33 -18.58 -10.09
C THR A 5 17.66 -17.39 -10.76
N VAL A 6 16.34 -17.47 -10.96
CA VAL A 6 15.49 -16.34 -11.41
C VAL A 6 15.64 -15.14 -10.48
N THR A 7 15.95 -15.36 -9.19
CA THR A 7 16.09 -14.33 -8.17
C THR A 7 17.21 -13.33 -8.43
N HIS A 8 18.31 -13.69 -9.09
CA HIS A 8 19.40 -12.74 -9.36
C HIS A 8 19.08 -11.83 -10.54
N ALA A 9 18.57 -12.38 -11.64
CA ALA A 9 18.11 -11.60 -12.79
C ALA A 9 16.88 -10.74 -12.43
N PHE A 10 15.95 -11.26 -11.62
CA PHE A 10 14.85 -10.46 -11.06
C PHE A 10 15.32 -9.40 -10.08
N ARG A 11 16.31 -9.65 -9.22
CA ARG A 11 16.86 -8.61 -8.32
C ARG A 11 17.58 -7.51 -9.10
N ALA A 12 18.32 -7.85 -10.14
CA ALA A 12 18.98 -6.87 -11.01
C ALA A 12 17.95 -6.07 -11.83
N ALA A 13 16.96 -6.74 -12.41
CA ALA A 13 15.87 -6.09 -13.14
C ALA A 13 14.96 -5.27 -12.21
N ALA A 14 14.65 -5.76 -11.01
CA ALA A 14 13.92 -5.04 -9.98
C ALA A 14 14.73 -3.84 -9.49
N ALA A 15 16.05 -3.95 -9.29
CA ALA A 15 16.88 -2.80 -8.95
C ALA A 15 16.90 -1.75 -10.08
N CYS A 16 17.00 -2.17 -11.35
CA CYS A 16 16.93 -1.25 -12.49
C CYS A 16 15.53 -0.64 -12.67
N LEU A 17 14.46 -1.42 -12.49
CA LEU A 17 13.06 -0.96 -12.50
C LEU A 17 12.77 -0.04 -11.32
N TRP A 18 13.35 -0.30 -10.14
CA TRP A 18 13.23 0.53 -8.95
C TRP A 18 13.95 1.86 -9.18
N MET A 19 15.14 1.87 -9.79
CA MET A 19 15.82 3.12 -10.17
C MET A 19 15.09 3.91 -11.28
N VAL A 20 14.43 3.23 -12.22
CA VAL A 20 13.61 3.89 -13.26
C VAL A 20 12.26 4.36 -12.70
N ALA A 21 11.65 3.62 -11.77
CA ALA A 21 10.44 4.01 -11.06
C ALA A 21 10.69 5.18 -10.11
N LEU A 22 11.83 5.22 -9.40
CA LEU A 22 12.27 6.38 -8.62
C LEU A 22 12.45 7.64 -9.49
N ALA A 23 12.74 7.47 -10.78
CA ALA A 23 12.90 8.59 -11.71
C ALA A 23 11.58 9.03 -12.37
N VAL A 24 10.49 8.27 -12.26
CA VAL A 24 9.24 8.49 -13.04
C VAL A 24 7.95 8.47 -12.22
N THR A 25 7.90 7.88 -11.02
CA THR A 25 6.68 7.84 -10.18
C THR A 25 7.03 7.75 -8.69
N SER A 26 7.07 8.88 -8.00
CA SER A 26 6.72 8.91 -6.58
C SER A 26 5.85 10.14 -6.36
N ASP A 27 4.53 9.94 -6.28
CA ASP A 27 3.76 10.81 -5.39
C ASP A 27 4.38 10.59 -4.01
N GLY A 28 4.95 11.62 -3.39
CA GLY A 28 5.61 11.46 -2.10
C GLY A 28 4.64 11.05 -1.01
N ALA A 29 5.17 10.45 0.05
CA ALA A 29 4.39 10.04 1.21
C ALA A 29 3.86 11.28 1.95
N GLN A 30 2.68 11.15 2.55
CA GLN A 30 2.07 12.22 3.34
C GLN A 30 2.27 11.96 4.83
N TYR A 31 2.78 12.96 5.55
CA TYR A 31 3.05 12.92 6.98
C TYR A 31 2.30 14.03 7.70
N ALA A 32 1.88 13.79 8.94
CA ALA A 32 1.24 14.80 9.77
C ALA A 32 1.56 14.66 11.27
N VAL A 33 1.58 15.78 11.98
CA VAL A 33 1.54 15.86 13.45
C VAL A 33 0.33 16.69 13.83
N LEU A 34 -0.62 16.10 14.56
CA LEU A 34 -1.81 16.75 15.08
C LEU A 34 -1.69 16.85 16.59
N ALA A 35 -1.74 18.06 17.15
CA ALA A 35 -1.65 18.31 18.58
C ALA A 35 -2.87 19.09 19.07
N GLY A 36 -3.48 18.63 20.15
CA GLY A 36 -4.60 19.30 20.82
C GLY A 36 -4.32 19.38 22.31
N VAL A 37 -4.46 20.56 22.90
CA VAL A 37 -4.20 20.79 24.33
C VAL A 37 -5.44 21.43 24.99
N TRP A 38 -6.10 20.65 25.84
CA TRP A 38 -7.31 21.04 26.58
C TRP A 38 -7.18 20.86 28.09
N ASP A 39 -6.28 20.00 28.55
CA ASP A 39 -5.96 19.74 29.95
C ASP A 39 -4.61 20.41 30.29
N TYR A 40 -4.65 21.47 31.09
CA TYR A 40 -3.47 22.23 31.53
C TYR A 40 -3.35 22.13 33.05
N ASP A 41 -2.11 22.20 33.57
CA ASP A 41 -1.85 22.20 35.02
C ASP A 41 -2.58 23.32 35.80
N SER A 42 -3.07 24.35 35.12
CA SER A 42 -3.89 25.42 35.70
C SER A 42 -5.33 25.33 35.22
N ASP A 43 -6.27 25.16 36.16
CA ASP A 43 -7.74 25.13 35.91
C ASP A 43 -8.25 26.36 35.13
N THR A 44 -7.51 27.47 35.13
CA THR A 44 -7.87 28.70 34.40
C THR A 44 -7.55 28.66 32.91
N LEU A 45 -6.80 27.66 32.45
CA LEU A 45 -6.37 27.47 31.06
C LEU A 45 -7.09 26.28 30.40
N ALA A 46 -7.96 25.55 31.11
CA ALA A 46 -8.67 24.41 30.55
C ALA A 46 -9.59 24.83 29.39
N LEU A 47 -9.63 23.99 28.34
CA LEU A 47 -10.44 24.17 27.13
C LEU A 47 -11.33 22.93 26.91
N GLU A 48 -12.39 23.05 26.11
CA GLU A 48 -13.29 21.97 25.69
C GLU A 48 -13.14 21.67 24.17
N ALA A 49 -12.78 22.66 23.35
CA ALA A 49 -12.78 22.56 21.89
C ALA A 49 -11.65 21.70 21.26
N PRO A 50 -10.39 21.75 21.74
CA PRO A 50 -9.26 21.07 21.09
C PRO A 50 -9.42 19.55 20.95
N GLN A 51 -10.18 18.92 21.85
CA GLN A 51 -10.51 17.50 21.77
C GLN A 51 -11.34 17.20 20.50
N ASN A 52 -12.41 17.96 20.27
CA ASN A 52 -13.26 17.82 19.08
C ASN A 52 -12.56 18.26 17.79
N ASP A 53 -11.64 19.21 17.91
CA ASP A 53 -10.83 19.66 16.78
C ASP A 53 -9.88 18.56 16.26
N LEU A 54 -9.19 17.85 17.15
CA LEU A 54 -8.34 16.71 16.78
C LEU A 54 -9.14 15.60 16.09
N ILE A 55 -10.37 15.36 16.55
CA ILE A 55 -11.30 14.39 15.98
C ILE A 55 -11.62 14.74 14.52
N LEU A 56 -11.97 16.01 14.27
CA LEU A 56 -12.27 16.50 12.92
C LEU A 56 -11.06 16.41 12.02
N MET A 57 -9.88 16.82 12.49
CA MET A 57 -8.65 16.79 11.70
C MET A 57 -8.18 15.36 11.43
N ARG A 58 -8.25 14.44 12.40
CA ARG A 58 -7.96 13.02 12.18
C ARG A 58 -8.91 12.42 11.14
N THR A 59 -10.20 12.76 11.23
CA THR A 59 -11.22 12.31 10.26
C THR A 59 -10.95 12.86 8.87
N LEU A 60 -10.49 14.12 8.78
CA LEU A 60 -10.11 14.75 7.51
C LEU A 60 -8.92 14.05 6.84
N LEU A 61 -7.98 13.53 7.63
CA LEU A 61 -6.77 12.87 7.16
C LEU A 61 -6.90 11.34 7.02
N ALA A 62 -8.10 10.79 7.22
CA ALA A 62 -8.40 9.38 6.99
C ALA A 62 -8.52 9.06 5.48
N ASP A 63 -7.45 9.35 4.73
CA ASP A 63 -7.25 9.14 3.29
C ASP A 63 -6.26 7.97 3.07
N GLU A 64 -6.46 7.19 2.00
CA GLU A 64 -5.61 6.05 1.61
C GLU A 64 -4.14 6.43 1.30
N ARG A 65 -3.82 7.73 1.21
CA ARG A 65 -2.47 8.26 0.93
C ARG A 65 -1.57 8.49 2.14
N TYR A 66 -2.11 8.48 3.36
CA TYR A 66 -1.29 8.52 4.58
C TYR A 66 -0.83 7.09 4.94
N GLU A 67 0.47 6.86 5.00
CA GLU A 67 0.99 5.55 5.41
C GLU A 67 0.65 5.26 6.89
N PRO A 68 0.45 3.99 7.28
CA PRO A 68 0.26 3.64 8.69
C PRO A 68 1.42 4.16 9.56
N GLY A 69 1.10 5.06 10.51
CA GLY A 69 2.10 5.71 11.38
C GLY A 69 2.82 6.91 10.75
N SER A 70 2.29 7.49 9.67
CA SER A 70 2.72 8.79 9.14
C SER A 70 1.95 9.97 9.73
N VAL A 71 0.79 9.72 10.35
CA VAL A 71 0.03 10.70 11.14
C VAL A 71 0.25 10.43 12.63
N ILE A 72 0.89 11.36 13.33
CA ILE A 72 1.07 11.34 14.78
C ILE A 72 -0.03 12.23 15.39
N VAL A 73 -0.81 11.69 16.32
CA VAL A 73 -1.82 12.45 17.07
C VAL A 73 -1.36 12.54 18.52
N LEU A 74 -1.33 13.76 19.06
CA LEU A 74 -0.85 14.09 20.39
C LEU A 74 -1.95 14.78 21.18
N GLU A 75 -2.39 14.13 22.25
CA GLU A 75 -3.41 14.62 23.17
C GLU A 75 -2.73 15.19 24.42
N ASN A 76 -2.94 16.47 24.72
CA ASN A 76 -2.28 17.21 25.80
C ASN A 76 -0.76 16.98 25.85
N PRO A 77 -0.01 17.11 24.73
CA PRO A 77 1.42 16.85 24.77
C PRO A 77 2.18 17.88 25.60
N THR A 78 3.21 17.40 26.28
CA THR A 78 4.26 18.26 26.83
C THR A 78 5.12 18.87 25.73
N LYS A 79 5.85 19.94 26.05
CA LYS A 79 6.83 20.55 25.14
C LYS A 79 7.81 19.51 24.58
N SER A 80 8.29 18.61 25.45
CA SER A 80 9.28 17.59 25.08
C SER A 80 8.71 16.56 24.09
N GLU A 81 7.44 16.18 24.23
CA GLU A 81 6.78 15.22 23.34
C GLU A 81 6.49 15.82 21.96
N LEU A 82 6.12 17.10 21.89
CA LEU A 82 5.99 17.84 20.62
C LEU A 82 7.32 17.88 19.86
N VAL A 83 8.39 18.29 20.54
CA VAL A 83 9.75 18.35 19.95
C VAL A 83 10.20 16.98 19.46
N ALA A 84 10.10 15.95 20.30
CA ALA A 84 10.53 14.60 19.96
C ALA A 84 9.74 14.01 18.77
N SER A 85 8.45 14.34 18.64
CA SER A 85 7.61 13.88 17.53
C SER A 85 8.02 14.53 16.20
N LEU A 86 8.35 15.82 16.22
CA LEU A 86 8.82 16.55 15.03
C LEU A 86 10.22 16.11 14.61
N GLU A 87 11.15 15.99 15.56
CA GLU A 87 12.51 15.49 15.29
C GLU A 87 12.50 14.04 14.78
N GLY A 88 11.68 13.17 15.37
CA GLY A 88 11.57 11.77 14.95
C GLY A 88 10.99 11.58 13.55
N LEU A 89 10.21 12.54 13.04
CA LEU A 89 9.71 12.55 11.67
C LEU A 89 10.67 13.21 10.68
N ALA A 90 11.48 14.17 11.11
CA ALA A 90 12.43 14.87 10.25
C ALA A 90 13.37 13.91 9.48
N ASP A 91 13.83 12.85 10.14
CA ASP A 91 14.70 11.81 9.55
C ASP A 91 13.98 10.90 8.53
N ARG A 92 12.64 10.90 8.52
CA ARG A 92 11.81 10.02 7.69
C ARG A 92 11.25 10.72 6.45
N ILE A 93 11.13 12.05 6.49
CA ILE A 93 10.50 12.86 5.44
C ILE A 93 11.54 13.24 4.39
N GLY A 94 11.33 12.81 3.14
CA GLY A 94 12.17 13.12 2.00
C GLY A 94 11.67 14.31 1.15
N PRO A 95 12.46 14.77 0.16
CA PRO A 95 12.14 15.97 -0.64
C PRO A 95 10.89 15.89 -1.52
N ALA A 96 10.33 14.70 -1.72
CA ALA A 96 9.14 14.48 -2.53
C ALA A 96 7.86 14.41 -1.68
N ASP A 97 7.98 14.29 -0.35
CA ASP A 97 6.90 14.04 0.59
C ASP A 97 6.13 15.33 0.94
N THR A 98 4.93 15.21 1.53
CA THR A 98 4.16 16.37 2.04
C THR A 98 4.06 16.25 3.56
N PHE A 99 4.16 17.38 4.27
CA PHE A 99 4.08 17.42 5.73
C PHE A 99 3.02 18.42 6.23
N LEU A 100 2.18 17.99 7.19
CA LEU A 100 1.20 18.81 7.88
C LEU A 100 1.50 18.90 9.38
N PHE A 101 1.64 20.11 9.90
CA PHE A 101 1.59 20.38 11.34
C PHE A 101 0.25 21.01 11.71
N TYR A 102 -0.42 20.47 12.71
CA TYR A 102 -1.70 20.98 13.23
C TYR A 102 -1.60 21.15 14.75
N PHE A 103 -2.01 22.31 15.24
CA PHE A 103 -2.08 22.60 16.68
C PHE A 103 -3.38 23.32 17.05
N SER A 104 -4.11 22.82 18.05
CA SER A 104 -5.26 23.48 18.68
C SER A 104 -5.06 23.59 20.20
N GLY A 105 -5.27 24.78 20.75
CA GLY A 105 -5.03 25.06 22.17
C GLY A 105 -4.78 26.54 22.46
N HIS A 106 -4.07 26.83 23.56
CA HIS A 106 -3.70 28.19 23.90
C HIS A 106 -2.44 28.64 23.15
N GLY A 107 -2.46 29.91 22.76
CA GLY A 107 -1.28 30.66 22.35
C GLY A 107 -1.18 31.94 23.18
N THR A 108 0.05 32.39 23.44
CA THR A 108 0.32 33.61 24.19
C THR A 108 1.39 34.45 23.49
N ARG A 109 1.55 35.67 23.96
CA ARG A 109 2.68 36.54 23.63
C ARG A 109 3.49 36.79 24.88
N ILE A 110 4.80 36.63 24.79
CA ILE A 110 5.69 37.01 25.88
C ILE A 110 5.95 38.51 25.76
N ILE A 111 5.22 39.31 26.54
CA ILE A 111 5.47 40.74 26.68
C ILE A 111 6.27 40.96 27.95
N ASP A 112 7.53 41.37 27.84
CA ASP A 112 8.33 41.70 29.02
C ASP A 112 7.80 42.98 29.69
N LYS A 113 7.32 42.86 30.93
CA LYS A 113 7.05 44.02 31.79
C LYS A 113 8.36 44.49 32.40
N PHE A 114 9.14 45.25 31.64
CA PHE A 114 10.18 46.08 32.23
C PHE A 114 9.55 47.17 33.10
N GLY A 115 9.54 46.91 34.40
CA GLY A 115 9.17 47.84 35.46
C GLY A 115 9.82 47.45 36.78
N ALA A 116 11.04 47.97 36.99
CA ALA A 116 11.77 48.12 38.26
C ALA A 116 12.82 47.06 38.67
N ASP A 117 13.88 46.86 37.88
CA ASP A 117 15.23 46.67 38.44
C ASP A 117 16.33 46.97 37.38
N PRO A 118 17.14 48.04 37.50
CA PRO A 118 18.15 48.41 36.50
C PRO A 118 19.49 47.64 36.67
N GLY A 119 19.44 46.37 37.12
CA GLY A 119 20.60 45.63 37.62
C GLY A 119 21.08 44.41 36.82
N ASP A 120 20.24 43.76 35.99
CA ASP A 120 20.58 42.42 35.45
C ASP A 120 20.61 42.31 33.91
N GLU A 121 20.68 43.44 33.19
CA GLU A 121 20.96 43.50 31.75
C GLU A 121 22.46 43.24 31.45
N ALA A 122 22.96 42.03 31.74
CA ALA A 122 24.33 41.64 31.38
C ALA A 122 24.51 40.15 31.06
N ARG A 123 23.44 39.42 30.74
CA ARG A 123 23.52 38.11 30.07
C ARG A 123 22.49 38.04 28.96
N GLY A 124 22.91 38.41 27.75
CA GLY A 124 22.10 38.29 26.54
C GLY A 124 21.68 36.84 26.29
N LYS A 125 20.48 36.48 26.76
CA LYS A 125 19.88 35.16 26.51
C LYS A 125 18.58 35.24 25.71
N TYR A 126 17.92 36.40 25.60
CA TYR A 126 16.76 36.61 24.72
C TYR A 126 16.74 38.08 24.26
N PRO A 127 17.33 38.44 23.11
CA PRO A 127 17.03 39.69 22.45
C PRO A 127 15.78 39.52 21.57
N ASP A 128 14.91 40.55 21.60
CA ASP A 128 13.67 40.73 20.81
C ASP A 128 12.43 40.22 21.59
N LEU A 129 11.64 41.06 22.27
CA LEU A 129 10.54 41.92 21.81
C LEU A 129 9.46 41.15 21.01
N ASP A 130 8.47 40.63 21.73
CA ASP A 130 7.14 40.19 21.26
C ASP A 130 6.99 38.79 20.63
N ASP A 131 7.67 37.78 21.15
CA ASP A 131 7.54 36.39 20.66
C ASP A 131 6.17 35.77 20.99
N GLU A 132 5.53 35.19 19.97
CA GLU A 132 4.38 34.30 20.14
C GLU A 132 4.84 32.91 20.56
N ALA A 133 4.01 32.25 21.36
CA ALA A 133 4.29 30.91 21.82
C ALA A 133 3.02 30.06 21.83
N LEU A 134 3.16 28.79 21.43
CA LEU A 134 2.17 27.76 21.71
C LEU A 134 2.37 27.28 23.14
N LEU A 135 1.27 26.97 23.83
CA LEU A 135 1.31 26.44 25.19
C LEU A 135 1.06 24.93 25.14
N PRO A 136 2.09 24.10 25.37
CA PRO A 136 1.90 22.67 25.61
C PRO A 136 1.22 22.41 26.96
N ALA A 137 0.86 21.17 27.28
CA ALA A 137 0.14 20.85 28.51
C ALA A 137 0.94 21.18 29.79
N ASP A 138 2.27 21.12 29.73
CA ASP A 138 3.18 21.48 30.82
C ASP A 138 3.55 22.98 30.86
N ALA A 139 2.82 23.82 30.11
CA ALA A 139 3.03 25.26 30.10
C ALA A 139 2.69 25.89 31.47
N ASP A 140 3.66 26.58 32.04
CA ASP A 140 3.53 27.27 33.31
C ASP A 140 3.67 28.77 33.09
N VAL A 141 2.62 29.53 33.43
CA VAL A 141 2.53 30.99 33.29
C VAL A 141 3.67 31.75 33.97
N SER A 142 4.33 31.13 34.95
CA SER A 142 5.49 31.67 35.68
C SER A 142 6.85 31.28 35.10
N ARG A 143 6.89 30.31 34.17
CA ARG A 143 8.09 29.74 33.56
C ARG A 143 7.97 29.70 32.03
N PRO A 144 8.22 30.83 31.34
CA PRO A 144 8.13 30.92 29.88
C PRO A 144 8.99 29.91 29.11
N GLU A 145 10.02 29.34 29.73
CA GLU A 145 10.83 28.27 29.13
C GLU A 145 10.05 26.98 28.81
N THR A 146 8.87 26.80 29.43
CA THR A 146 7.95 25.68 29.19
C THR A 146 7.11 25.84 27.92
N TYR A 147 7.09 27.02 27.31
CA TYR A 147 6.32 27.26 26.09
C TYR A 147 7.10 26.86 24.84
N LEU A 148 6.41 26.53 23.75
CA LEU A 148 7.04 26.32 22.45
C LEU A 148 7.00 27.65 21.69
N LEU A 149 8.17 28.31 21.59
CA LEU A 149 8.31 29.62 20.94
C LEU A 149 8.21 29.48 19.41
N ASP A 150 7.75 30.54 18.75
CA ASP A 150 7.72 30.68 17.28
C ASP A 150 9.07 30.31 16.62
N ASP A 151 10.19 30.80 17.16
CA ASP A 151 11.54 30.54 16.65
C ASP A 151 11.94 29.06 16.77
N GLU A 152 11.50 28.41 17.85
CA GLU A 152 11.77 26.99 18.12
C GLU A 152 10.95 26.10 17.18
N LEU A 153 9.67 26.43 16.99
CA LEU A 153 8.81 25.76 16.02
C LEU A 153 9.33 25.97 14.59
N GLY A 154 9.74 27.19 14.23
CA GLY A 154 10.33 27.49 12.93
C GLY A 154 11.59 26.66 12.64
N ALA A 155 12.46 26.48 13.64
CA ALA A 155 13.65 25.63 13.51
C ALA A 155 13.30 24.14 13.32
N LEU A 156 12.29 23.64 14.05
CA LEU A 156 11.81 22.25 13.93
C LEU A 156 11.19 21.98 12.55
N ILE A 157 10.38 22.91 12.05
CA ILE A 157 9.81 22.85 10.70
C ILE A 157 10.90 22.99 9.63
N GLY A 158 11.90 23.84 9.86
CA GLY A 158 13.09 24.01 9.01
C GLY A 158 13.91 22.73 8.84
N ALA A 159 13.86 21.83 9.83
CA ALA A 159 14.56 20.54 9.80
C ALA A 159 13.83 19.45 8.99
N ILE A 160 12.57 19.66 8.60
CA ILE A 160 11.80 18.68 7.83
C ILE A 160 12.31 18.64 6.38
N GLY A 161 12.62 17.43 5.87
CA GLY A 161 13.28 17.23 4.57
C GLY A 161 12.47 17.55 3.32
N THR A 162 11.26 18.11 3.45
CA THR A 162 10.39 18.52 2.33
C THR A 162 10.13 20.04 2.29
N ARG A 163 9.85 20.54 1.08
CA ARG A 163 9.40 21.92 0.84
C ARG A 163 7.88 22.05 0.78
N ASP A 164 7.15 20.94 0.75
CA ASP A 164 5.69 20.94 0.80
C ASP A 164 5.21 20.79 2.25
N VAL A 165 5.29 21.90 2.99
CA VAL A 165 4.89 21.98 4.40
C VAL A 165 3.65 22.86 4.55
N THR A 166 2.66 22.38 5.29
CA THR A 166 1.51 23.17 5.75
C THR A 166 1.44 23.16 7.27
N CYS A 167 1.21 24.33 7.86
CA CYS A 167 0.93 24.47 9.28
C CYS A 167 -0.48 25.04 9.47
N ILE A 168 -1.28 24.44 10.34
CA ILE A 168 -2.60 24.92 10.73
C ILE A 168 -2.57 25.15 12.23
N VAL A 169 -2.82 26.39 12.67
CA VAL A 169 -2.69 26.77 14.07
C VAL A 169 -3.99 27.43 14.53
N ASP A 170 -4.74 26.71 15.34
CA ASP A 170 -6.03 27.12 15.92
C ASP A 170 -5.83 27.61 17.36
N THR A 171 -5.16 28.75 17.51
CA THR A 171 -4.89 29.38 18.80
C THR A 171 -5.09 30.90 18.75
N CYS A 172 -5.26 31.51 19.92
CA CYS A 172 -5.03 32.95 20.10
C CYS A 172 -3.58 33.30 19.70
N TYR A 173 -3.35 34.50 19.16
CA TYR A 173 -2.01 35.00 18.82
C TYR A 173 -1.21 34.08 17.85
N SER A 174 -1.85 33.61 16.77
CA SER A 174 -1.26 32.64 15.81
C SER A 174 -0.72 33.26 14.51
N GLY A 175 -1.23 34.43 14.10
CA GLY A 175 -0.84 35.09 12.85
C GLY A 175 0.49 35.82 12.92
N ASP A 176 1.59 35.08 13.01
CA ASP A 176 3.00 35.46 12.75
C ASP A 176 3.95 34.33 13.26
N ILE A 177 3.43 33.19 13.72
CA ILE A 177 4.17 32.09 14.36
C ILE A 177 5.23 31.39 13.50
N LEU A 178 5.20 31.63 12.18
CA LEU A 178 6.24 31.19 11.25
C LEU A 178 6.97 32.37 10.59
N LYS A 179 6.67 33.63 10.93
CA LYS A 179 7.25 34.87 10.37
C LYS A 179 7.13 35.02 8.83
N ALA A 180 6.01 34.61 8.22
CA ALA A 180 5.83 34.54 6.76
C ALA A 180 5.10 35.75 6.10
N PRO A 181 5.26 36.03 4.79
CA PRO A 181 4.61 37.17 4.13
C PRO A 181 3.07 37.03 3.99
N ARG A 182 2.32 38.09 4.33
CA ARG A 182 0.84 38.13 4.31
C ARG A 182 0.20 38.46 2.96
N LEU A 183 -0.99 37.92 2.70
CA LEU A 183 -1.86 38.34 1.59
C LEU A 183 -2.82 39.47 2.01
N GLY A 184 -2.47 40.74 1.72
CA GLY A 184 -3.30 41.94 1.97
C GLY A 184 -2.74 43.22 1.31
N PRO A 185 -3.50 44.32 1.17
CA PRO A 185 -3.08 45.46 0.36
C PRO A 185 -1.85 46.14 0.96
N ALA A 186 -0.80 46.25 0.14
CA ALA A 186 0.51 46.75 0.52
C ALA A 186 0.46 48.12 1.22
N LYS A 187 1.09 48.23 2.39
CA LYS A 187 1.74 49.46 2.85
C LYS A 187 3.23 49.26 2.75
N GLY A 188 3.85 50.03 1.85
CA GLY A 188 5.16 49.71 1.31
C GLY A 188 6.36 49.93 2.23
N ALA A 189 7.41 49.18 1.92
CA ALA A 189 8.85 49.51 2.04
C ALA A 189 9.61 48.35 1.36
N SER A 190 10.09 48.53 0.12
CA SER A 190 11.46 48.88 -0.27
C SER A 190 12.43 47.69 -0.45
N GLY A 191 12.57 47.27 -1.71
CA GLY A 191 13.84 46.84 -2.35
C GLY A 191 14.42 45.45 -2.02
N PRO A 192 14.69 44.58 -3.03
CA PRO A 192 15.44 43.35 -2.80
C PRO A 192 16.94 43.66 -2.67
N THR A 193 17.57 43.21 -1.58
CA THR A 193 19.04 43.18 -1.46
C THR A 193 19.57 41.76 -1.75
N PRO A 194 20.79 41.62 -2.30
CA PRO A 194 21.28 40.33 -2.80
C PRO A 194 22.04 39.48 -1.76
N ARG A 195 21.80 38.15 -1.86
CA ARG A 195 22.40 36.95 -1.23
C ARG A 195 23.74 37.03 -0.49
N ARG A 196 23.89 36.18 0.54
CA ARG A 196 25.18 35.55 0.93
C ARG A 196 25.05 34.05 1.24
N ARG A 197 26.09 33.30 0.85
CA ARG A 197 26.33 31.88 1.16
C ARG A 197 26.98 31.75 2.55
N GLY A 198 26.46 30.84 3.37
CA GLY A 198 27.14 30.30 4.55
C GLY A 198 26.23 30.23 5.78
N ALA A 199 25.44 29.16 5.91
CA ALA A 199 24.65 28.89 7.10
C ALA A 199 25.58 28.73 8.31
N SER A 200 25.51 29.67 9.25
CA SER A 200 26.24 29.58 10.51
C SER A 200 25.57 30.31 11.68
N ARG A 201 24.31 30.75 11.54
CA ARG A 201 23.51 31.31 12.64
C ARG A 201 22.12 30.65 12.71
N PRO A 202 21.52 30.50 13.91
CA PRO A 202 20.15 30.01 14.09
C PRO A 202 19.11 30.81 13.29
N GLN A 203 19.36 32.11 13.08
CA GLN A 203 18.54 32.98 12.23
C GLN A 203 18.55 32.60 10.73
N ASP A 204 19.62 31.98 10.23
CA ASP A 204 19.66 31.50 8.83
C ASP A 204 18.73 30.28 8.59
N ILE A 205 18.33 29.57 9.67
CA ILE A 205 17.42 28.40 9.63
C ILE A 205 15.95 28.85 9.71
N LEU A 206 15.68 29.96 10.41
CA LEU A 206 14.38 30.62 10.49
C LEU A 206 13.96 31.26 9.16
N ASP A 207 14.93 31.79 8.40
CA ASP A 207 14.72 32.33 7.05
C ASP A 207 14.38 31.25 6.01
N ASP A 208 14.65 29.96 6.26
CA ASP A 208 14.38 28.87 5.29
C ASP A 208 12.93 28.39 5.37
N ALA A 209 12.35 28.17 6.56
CA ALA A 209 10.97 27.68 6.71
C ALA A 209 9.92 28.66 6.12
N THR A 210 10.19 29.97 6.21
CA THR A 210 9.35 31.05 5.64
C THR A 210 9.30 31.07 4.12
N GLU A 211 10.29 30.50 3.43
CA GLU A 211 10.33 30.48 1.96
C GLU A 211 9.39 29.42 1.35
N TYR A 212 8.98 28.40 2.11
CA TYR A 212 8.22 27.26 1.58
C TYR A 212 7.02 26.80 2.41
N ALA A 213 6.96 27.05 3.72
CA ALA A 213 5.82 26.64 4.55
C ALA A 213 4.60 27.56 4.36
N LEU A 214 3.41 26.98 4.39
CA LEU A 214 2.14 27.70 4.31
C LEU A 214 1.41 27.61 5.67
N LEU A 215 1.04 28.74 6.25
CA LEU A 215 0.34 28.85 7.53
C LEU A 215 -1.12 29.23 7.33
N LEU A 216 -2.02 28.49 7.97
CA LEU A 216 -3.43 28.86 8.14
C LEU A 216 -3.70 29.06 9.64
N ALA A 217 -3.90 30.32 10.05
CA ALA A 217 -4.02 30.72 11.45
C ALA A 217 -5.45 31.21 11.78
N ALA A 218 -5.94 30.91 12.98
CA ALA A 218 -7.31 31.23 13.39
C ALA A 218 -7.56 32.74 13.54
N ALA A 219 -6.55 33.49 13.96
CA ALA A 219 -6.65 34.93 14.16
C ALA A 219 -5.33 35.65 13.81
N PRO A 220 -5.38 36.94 13.44
CA PRO A 220 -4.20 37.78 13.32
C PRO A 220 -3.50 37.95 14.67
N HIS A 221 -2.23 38.39 14.66
CA HIS A 221 -1.33 38.64 15.80
C HIS A 221 -1.91 39.38 17.04
N ASN A 222 -3.12 39.94 16.98
CA ASN A 222 -3.67 40.86 17.98
C ASN A 222 -5.09 40.54 18.47
N GLU A 223 -5.65 39.37 18.16
CA GLU A 223 -7.05 39.03 18.50
C GLU A 223 -7.15 37.79 19.39
N VAL A 224 -8.02 37.88 20.40
CA VAL A 224 -8.32 36.79 21.33
C VAL A 224 -9.44 35.95 20.72
N VAL A 225 -9.13 34.67 20.49
CA VAL A 225 -10.10 33.66 20.08
C VAL A 225 -10.77 33.11 21.34
N HIS A 226 -12.10 33.11 21.35
CA HIS A 226 -12.87 32.46 22.41
C HIS A 226 -13.43 31.14 21.89
N GLU A 227 -13.53 30.14 22.76
CA GLU A 227 -14.20 28.88 22.44
C GLU A 227 -15.62 29.16 21.98
N LEU A 228 -15.95 28.65 20.79
CA LEU A 228 -17.28 28.78 20.22
C LEU A 228 -18.01 27.47 20.39
N ARG A 229 -19.28 27.59 20.80
CA ARG A 229 -20.22 26.51 20.62
C ARG A 229 -20.91 26.73 19.29
N ILE A 230 -20.58 25.89 18.32
CA ILE A 230 -21.11 26.01 16.97
C ILE A 230 -22.37 25.14 16.90
N PRO A 231 -23.48 25.66 16.34
CA PRO A 231 -24.67 24.86 16.12
C PRO A 231 -24.41 23.80 15.02
N VAL A 232 -24.26 22.56 15.45
CA VAL A 232 -24.02 21.37 14.61
C VAL A 232 -25.24 20.44 14.79
N ALA A 233 -26.00 20.19 13.72
CA ALA A 233 -27.27 19.44 13.76
C ALA A 233 -28.30 19.84 14.85
N GLY A 234 -28.33 21.12 15.26
CA GLY A 234 -29.24 21.60 16.31
C GLY A 234 -28.74 21.40 17.74
N ARG A 235 -27.53 20.88 17.94
CA ARG A 235 -26.81 20.83 19.22
C ARG A 235 -25.67 21.87 19.23
N GLN A 236 -25.28 22.32 20.40
CA GLN A 236 -24.22 23.31 20.61
C GLN A 236 -22.94 22.58 21.04
N LEU A 237 -22.07 22.25 20.09
CA LEU A 237 -20.82 21.50 20.35
C LEU A 237 -19.63 22.46 20.46
N PRO A 238 -18.72 22.26 21.45
CA PRO A 238 -17.51 23.07 21.58
C PRO A 238 -16.50 22.65 20.51
N VAL A 239 -16.32 23.47 19.47
CA VAL A 239 -15.39 23.23 18.36
C VAL A 239 -14.83 24.58 17.93
N SER A 240 -13.56 24.62 17.54
CA SER A 240 -12.95 25.86 17.07
C SER A 240 -13.45 26.23 15.68
N ALA A 241 -13.71 27.53 15.46
CA ALA A 241 -14.31 28.01 14.22
C ALA A 241 -13.46 27.77 12.97
N LEU A 242 -12.13 27.91 13.09
CA LEU A 242 -11.22 27.63 11.99
C LEU A 242 -11.26 26.14 11.63
N THR A 243 -11.06 25.26 12.62
CA THR A 243 -11.08 23.80 12.41
C THR A 243 -12.41 23.31 11.85
N TYR A 244 -13.53 23.77 12.40
CA TYR A 244 -14.87 23.42 11.89
C TYR A 244 -15.09 23.93 10.46
N SER A 245 -14.66 25.14 10.14
CA SER A 245 -14.81 25.68 8.79
C SER A 245 -13.95 24.95 7.75
N ILE A 246 -12.70 24.60 8.10
CA ILE A 246 -11.84 23.74 7.27
C ILE A 246 -12.55 22.42 6.98
N TYR A 247 -13.08 21.77 8.02
CA TYR A 247 -13.81 20.51 7.88
C TYR A 247 -15.11 20.67 7.07
N ARG A 248 -15.90 21.72 7.30
CA ARG A 248 -17.15 22.02 6.58
C ARG A 248 -16.93 22.17 5.08
N HIS A 249 -15.87 22.86 4.67
CA HIS A 249 -15.52 23.03 3.26
C HIS A 249 -14.73 21.85 2.71
N ALA A 250 -14.24 20.96 3.58
CA ALA A 250 -13.44 19.82 3.20
C ALA A 250 -14.12 18.94 2.15
N GLY A 251 -15.44 18.72 2.28
CA GLY A 251 -16.22 17.90 1.35
C GLY A 251 -16.23 18.41 -0.09
N ARG A 252 -15.81 19.67 -0.32
CA ARG A 252 -15.70 20.31 -1.63
C ARG A 252 -14.24 20.43 -2.11
N MET A 253 -13.27 19.92 -1.35
CA MET A 253 -11.83 20.19 -1.52
C MET A 253 -11.10 19.34 -2.56
N ALA A 254 -11.72 18.33 -3.20
CA ALA A 254 -11.05 17.60 -4.29
C ALA A 254 -10.84 18.54 -5.50
N GLY A 255 -9.80 19.38 -5.45
CA GLY A 255 -9.45 20.42 -6.42
C GLY A 255 -9.51 21.88 -5.94
N MET A 256 -9.77 22.19 -4.65
CA MET A 256 -9.70 23.58 -4.16
C MET A 256 -8.25 24.01 -3.86
N THR A 257 -7.95 25.29 -4.07
CA THR A 257 -6.65 25.86 -3.71
C THR A 257 -6.62 26.41 -2.27
N TYR A 258 -5.43 26.55 -1.67
CA TYR A 258 -5.29 27.18 -0.35
C TYR A 258 -5.94 28.57 -0.27
N ARG A 259 -5.86 29.35 -1.35
CA ARG A 259 -6.54 30.65 -1.48
C ARG A 259 -8.06 30.52 -1.39
N GLN A 260 -8.63 29.52 -2.06
CA GLN A 260 -10.08 29.28 -2.06
C GLN A 260 -10.54 28.80 -0.68
N LEU A 261 -9.75 27.95 -0.01
CA LEU A 261 -10.02 27.51 1.36
C LEU A 261 -10.03 28.71 2.32
N ALA A 262 -9.00 29.55 2.30
CA ALA A 262 -8.94 30.74 3.17
C ALA A 262 -10.10 31.71 2.93
N GLN A 263 -10.55 31.88 1.67
CA GLN A 263 -11.72 32.70 1.35
C GLN A 263 -13.03 32.10 1.88
N ALA A 264 -13.19 30.78 1.78
CA ALA A 264 -14.36 30.07 2.31
C ALA A 264 -14.40 30.15 3.84
N THR A 265 -13.27 29.94 4.50
CA THR A 265 -13.18 30.05 5.97
C THR A 265 -13.46 31.46 6.46
N ARG A 266 -12.96 32.48 5.75
CA ARG A 266 -13.30 33.86 6.07
C ARG A 266 -14.79 34.15 5.92
N ALA A 267 -15.43 33.63 4.87
CA ALA A 267 -16.86 33.81 4.65
C ALA A 267 -17.70 33.17 5.77
N ASP A 268 -17.28 32.02 6.31
CA ASP A 268 -17.92 31.38 7.46
C ASP A 268 -17.78 32.21 8.74
N HIS A 269 -16.58 32.75 9.01
CA HIS A 269 -16.37 33.62 10.17
C HIS A 269 -17.21 34.91 10.08
N GLU A 270 -17.37 35.48 8.88
CA GLU A 270 -18.26 36.61 8.62
C GLU A 270 -19.75 36.21 8.79
N GLU A 271 -20.15 35.04 8.32
CA GLU A 271 -21.51 34.46 8.52
C GLU A 271 -21.84 34.30 10.00
N TRP A 272 -20.88 33.80 10.80
CA TRP A 272 -21.03 33.60 12.25
C TRP A 272 -20.79 34.87 13.08
N SER A 273 -20.54 36.01 12.43
CA SER A 273 -20.30 37.31 13.09
C SER A 273 -19.16 37.26 14.12
N LEU A 274 -18.09 36.51 13.82
CA LEU A 274 -16.94 36.38 14.71
C LEU A 274 -16.09 37.65 14.70
N PRO A 275 -15.51 38.05 15.85
CA PRO A 275 -14.71 39.27 15.92
C PRO A 275 -13.30 39.11 15.32
N TRP A 276 -12.92 37.91 14.89
CA TRP A 276 -11.64 37.60 14.26
C TRP A 276 -11.78 36.94 12.90
N THR A 277 -10.77 37.13 12.05
CA THR A 277 -10.71 36.53 10.71
C THR A 277 -9.48 35.63 10.53
N PRO A 278 -9.65 34.45 9.92
CA PRO A 278 -8.54 33.54 9.69
C PRO A 278 -7.56 34.14 8.67
N VAL A 279 -6.29 33.81 8.82
CA VAL A 279 -5.18 34.35 8.02
C VAL A 279 -4.47 33.22 7.28
N LEU A 280 -4.13 33.48 6.02
CA LEU A 280 -3.25 32.64 5.21
C LEU A 280 -1.92 33.38 5.00
N GLU A 281 -0.82 32.78 5.45
CA GLU A 281 0.54 33.33 5.34
C GLU A 281 1.47 32.31 4.67
N GLY A 282 2.48 32.80 3.96
CA GLY A 282 3.42 31.93 3.23
C GLY A 282 3.83 32.48 1.88
N PRO A 283 4.63 31.71 1.12
CA PRO A 283 5.04 32.08 -0.23
C PRO A 283 3.84 32.19 -1.17
N ALA A 284 3.70 33.35 -1.83
CA ALA A 284 2.57 33.65 -2.70
C ALA A 284 2.38 32.65 -3.86
N ALA A 285 3.45 31.96 -4.26
CA ALA A 285 3.43 30.93 -5.30
C ALA A 285 2.60 29.70 -4.89
N ARG A 286 2.46 29.43 -3.58
CA ARG A 286 1.78 28.25 -3.04
C ARG A 286 0.28 28.44 -2.81
N TYR A 287 -0.21 29.68 -2.79
CA TYR A 287 -1.62 29.96 -2.52
C TYR A 287 -2.59 29.34 -3.55
N ASP A 288 -2.13 29.13 -4.78
CA ASP A 288 -2.92 28.54 -5.86
C ASP A 288 -2.65 27.04 -6.05
N GLU A 289 -1.87 26.43 -5.15
CA GLU A 289 -1.71 24.97 -5.08
C GLU A 289 -2.98 24.33 -4.51
N SER A 290 -3.31 23.14 -5.01
CA SER A 290 -4.42 22.35 -4.49
C SER A 290 -4.10 21.84 -3.08
N THR A 291 -5.09 21.89 -2.19
CA THR A 291 -4.94 21.31 -0.86
C THR A 291 -4.76 19.79 -0.97
N PRO A 292 -3.84 19.19 -0.19
CA PRO A 292 -3.53 17.76 -0.32
C PRO A 292 -4.58 16.85 0.34
N TRP A 293 -5.50 17.38 1.17
CA TRP A 293 -6.53 16.64 1.91
C TRP A 293 -7.78 16.37 1.08
N ARG A 294 -8.31 15.14 1.16
CA ARG A 294 -9.63 14.75 0.63
C ARG A 294 -10.39 14.02 1.73
N PRO A 295 -11.52 14.53 2.21
CA PRO A 295 -12.23 13.88 3.30
C PRO A 295 -12.88 12.57 2.84
N ALA A 296 -13.07 11.67 3.80
CA ALA A 296 -14.09 10.64 3.71
C ALA A 296 -15.50 11.29 3.67
N SER A 297 -16.49 10.60 3.14
CA SER A 297 -17.86 11.12 2.89
C SER A 297 -18.71 11.42 4.14
N MET A 298 -18.11 11.66 5.31
CA MET A 298 -18.77 11.75 6.61
C MET A 298 -19.05 13.20 7.02
N ALA A 299 -20.25 13.48 7.51
CA ALA A 299 -20.64 14.81 7.98
C ALA A 299 -19.91 15.16 9.29
N ALA A 300 -19.73 16.45 9.59
CA ALA A 300 -18.98 16.91 10.78
C ALA A 300 -19.67 16.49 12.09
N GLU A 301 -20.99 16.49 12.02
CA GLU A 301 -21.93 16.05 13.06
C GLU A 301 -21.68 14.60 13.45
N GLU A 302 -21.58 13.70 12.46
CA GLU A 302 -21.38 12.25 12.63
C GLU A 302 -19.95 11.95 13.13
N ALA A 303 -18.97 12.75 12.69
CA ALA A 303 -17.60 12.63 13.16
C ALA A 303 -17.47 12.99 14.66
N ILE A 304 -18.04 14.11 15.10
CA ILE A 304 -17.90 14.54 16.50
C ILE A 304 -18.69 13.64 17.46
N GLU A 305 -19.92 13.21 17.08
CA GLU A 305 -20.69 12.27 17.91
C GLU A 305 -20.00 10.91 18.08
N LEU A 306 -19.13 10.53 17.15
CA LEU A 306 -18.36 9.29 17.24
C LEU A 306 -17.32 9.26 18.34
N TYR A 307 -16.62 10.38 18.49
CA TYR A 307 -15.42 10.44 19.31
C TYR A 307 -15.65 11.17 20.64
N ALA A 308 -16.75 11.93 20.78
CA ALA A 308 -17.20 12.46 22.07
C ALA A 308 -17.69 11.36 23.04
N VAL A 309 -17.81 10.12 22.57
CA VAL A 309 -18.29 8.96 23.33
C VAL A 309 -17.12 8.10 23.89
N ASP A 310 -15.86 8.40 23.53
CA ASP A 310 -14.71 7.51 23.74
C ASP A 310 -13.52 8.23 24.44
N GLU A 311 -13.60 8.53 25.75
CA GLU A 311 -12.42 8.82 26.62
C GLU A 311 -11.56 7.56 26.82
N GLN A 312 -10.87 7.08 25.79
CA GLN A 312 -9.67 6.29 26.02
C GLN A 312 -8.46 6.84 25.29
N ARG A 313 -7.62 7.51 26.09
CA ARG A 313 -6.18 7.73 25.89
C ARG A 313 -5.53 6.53 25.21
N PHE A 314 -4.88 6.75 24.08
CA PHE A 314 -4.06 5.69 23.46
C PHE A 314 -2.62 5.74 23.97
N GLU A 315 -2.23 4.68 24.65
CA GLU A 315 -0.83 4.30 24.83
C GLU A 315 -0.19 3.97 23.47
N THR A 316 1.06 4.39 23.34
CA THR A 316 1.91 4.17 22.18
C THR A 316 2.39 2.71 22.09
N THR A 317 2.35 2.16 20.87
CA THR A 317 3.04 0.94 20.39
C THR A 317 2.77 -0.38 21.13
N ARG A 318 2.20 -1.38 20.40
CA ARG A 318 2.86 -2.68 20.09
C ARG A 318 1.94 -3.75 19.46
N HIS A 319 2.47 -4.36 18.39
CA HIS A 319 2.30 -5.74 17.89
C HIS A 319 1.04 -6.16 17.09
N ARG A 320 1.29 -7.17 16.23
CA ARG A 320 0.44 -7.71 15.15
C ARG A 320 -0.50 -8.79 15.69
N VAL A 321 -1.75 -8.84 15.23
CA VAL A 321 -2.56 -10.08 15.19
C VAL A 321 -3.39 -10.17 13.89
N VAL A 322 -3.69 -11.41 13.51
CA VAL A 322 -4.11 -11.93 12.20
C VAL A 322 -5.65 -12.06 12.11
N ALA A 323 -6.20 -11.82 10.92
CA ALA A 323 -7.63 -11.75 10.66
C ALA A 323 -8.33 -13.13 10.65
N LEU A 324 -9.52 -13.16 11.27
CA LEU A 324 -10.53 -14.21 11.14
C LEU A 324 -11.21 -14.15 9.76
N GLY A 325 -11.23 -15.26 9.02
CA GLY A 325 -12.05 -15.40 7.82
C GLY A 325 -11.53 -16.44 6.84
N GLY A 326 -12.26 -17.56 6.71
CA GLY A 326 -11.87 -18.72 5.90
C GLY A 326 -11.93 -18.54 4.39
N VAL A 327 -10.97 -17.79 3.84
CA VAL A 327 -10.48 -17.87 2.45
C VAL A 327 -8.99 -17.55 2.50
N ASP A 328 -8.13 -18.28 1.77
CA ASP A 328 -6.71 -17.91 1.58
C ASP A 328 -6.60 -16.44 1.21
N VAL A 329 -6.22 -15.57 2.16
CA VAL A 329 -5.92 -14.17 1.84
C VAL A 329 -4.55 -13.81 2.37
N ASP A 330 -3.64 -13.58 1.42
CA ASP A 330 -2.34 -12.98 1.65
C ASP A 330 -2.52 -11.62 2.37
N LEU A 331 -2.22 -11.61 3.68
CA LEU A 331 -2.41 -10.47 4.58
C LEU A 331 -1.60 -9.24 4.16
N SER A 332 -0.58 -9.42 3.31
CA SER A 332 0.16 -8.32 2.71
C SER A 332 -0.62 -7.59 1.60
N ARG A 333 -1.63 -8.24 1.00
CA ARG A 333 -2.54 -7.66 0.00
C ARG A 333 -3.80 -7.04 0.59
N LEU A 334 -4.24 -7.43 1.79
CA LEU A 334 -5.42 -6.85 2.45
C LEU A 334 -5.18 -5.45 3.03
N ARG A 335 -3.93 -5.12 3.38
CA ARG A 335 -3.56 -3.75 3.78
C ARG A 335 -3.63 -2.74 2.63
N ALA A 336 -3.70 -3.20 1.38
CA ALA A 336 -3.68 -2.37 0.18
C ALA A 336 -5.07 -2.13 -0.45
N ALA A 337 -6.17 -2.52 0.23
CA ALA A 337 -7.49 -2.63 -0.43
C ALA A 337 -8.72 -2.03 0.30
N GLY A 338 -8.55 -1.07 1.23
CA GLY A 338 -9.70 -0.26 1.70
C GLY A 338 -10.85 -1.02 2.40
N VAL A 339 -10.55 -2.11 3.11
CA VAL A 339 -11.54 -2.98 3.79
C VAL A 339 -12.04 -2.32 5.08
N ARG A 340 -13.35 -2.09 5.24
CA ARG A 340 -13.95 -1.47 6.45
C ARG A 340 -14.55 -2.52 7.39
N ARG A 341 -14.07 -2.56 8.65
CA ARG A 341 -14.48 -3.51 9.69
C ARG A 341 -14.91 -2.78 10.95
N SER A 342 -16.00 -3.20 11.56
CA SER A 342 -16.51 -2.56 12.76
C SER A 342 -17.06 -3.57 13.77
N ALA A 343 -16.92 -3.28 15.05
CA ALA A 343 -17.34 -4.15 16.12
C ALA A 343 -18.01 -3.40 17.28
N ILE A 344 -19.00 -4.04 17.89
CA ILE A 344 -19.65 -3.62 19.14
C ILE A 344 -19.37 -4.69 20.19
N VAL A 345 -18.82 -4.30 21.33
CA VAL A 345 -18.36 -5.22 22.37
C VAL A 345 -18.98 -4.81 23.69
N ILE A 346 -19.88 -5.64 24.22
CA ILE A 346 -20.73 -5.32 25.37
C ILE A 346 -20.48 -6.33 26.48
N GLY A 347 -20.16 -5.84 27.67
CA GLY A 347 -20.02 -6.62 28.90
C GLY A 347 -20.82 -5.96 30.02
N VAL A 348 -21.63 -6.72 30.76
CA VAL A 348 -22.45 -6.16 31.85
C VAL A 348 -22.20 -6.95 33.14
N ASP A 349 -21.54 -6.32 34.11
CA ASP A 349 -21.27 -6.92 35.42
C ASP A 349 -22.32 -6.54 36.47
N ASP A 350 -22.68 -5.25 36.50
CA ASP A 350 -23.55 -4.68 37.53
C ASP A 350 -25.00 -4.61 37.05
N TYR A 351 -25.90 -5.15 37.87
CA TYR A 351 -27.34 -5.18 37.58
C TYR A 351 -28.19 -4.68 38.75
N ALA A 352 -29.34 -4.09 38.42
CA ALA A 352 -30.39 -3.83 39.40
C ALA A 352 -31.06 -5.15 39.87
N PRO A 353 -31.53 -5.22 41.13
CA PRO A 353 -32.34 -6.35 41.59
C PRO A 353 -33.57 -6.57 40.68
N PRO A 354 -33.94 -7.82 40.33
CA PRO A 354 -33.57 -9.08 40.97
C PRO A 354 -32.32 -9.79 40.40
N PHE A 355 -31.62 -9.23 39.43
CA PHE A 355 -30.49 -9.89 38.78
C PHE A 355 -29.23 -9.84 39.66
N GLY A 356 -28.48 -10.93 39.71
CA GLY A 356 -27.22 -11.00 40.45
C GLY A 356 -26.07 -10.40 39.64
N ALA A 357 -25.14 -9.71 40.30
CA ALA A 357 -23.92 -9.20 39.66
C ALA A 357 -23.04 -10.35 39.12
N LEU A 358 -22.42 -10.11 37.97
CA LEU A 358 -21.40 -10.96 37.36
C LEU A 358 -20.01 -10.42 37.74
N ARG A 359 -18.97 -11.24 37.58
CA ARG A 359 -17.61 -10.89 38.00
C ARG A 359 -16.67 -10.54 36.86
N TYR A 360 -16.91 -11.11 35.67
CA TYR A 360 -15.95 -11.07 34.58
C TYR A 360 -16.56 -10.67 33.23
N ALA A 361 -17.85 -10.32 33.14
CA ALA A 361 -18.46 -9.96 31.86
C ALA A 361 -17.87 -8.66 31.27
N GLY A 362 -17.53 -7.68 32.11
CA GLY A 362 -16.79 -6.48 31.70
C GLY A 362 -15.34 -6.77 31.32
N ASP A 363 -14.66 -7.65 32.05
CA ASP A 363 -13.28 -8.07 31.74
C ASP A 363 -13.21 -8.87 30.43
N ASP A 364 -14.19 -9.74 30.19
CA ASP A 364 -14.43 -10.46 28.94
C ASP A 364 -14.55 -9.49 27.75
N ALA A 365 -15.35 -8.43 27.91
CA ALA A 365 -15.55 -7.40 26.90
C ALA A 365 -14.27 -6.58 26.64
N LYS A 366 -13.53 -6.18 27.68
CA LYS A 366 -12.26 -5.45 27.52
C LYS A 366 -11.21 -6.29 26.79
N ALA A 367 -11.07 -7.57 27.15
CA ALA A 367 -10.14 -8.46 26.47
C ALA A 367 -10.53 -8.72 25.00
N MET A 368 -11.83 -8.82 24.71
CA MET A 368 -12.31 -8.96 23.33
C MET A 368 -12.09 -7.67 22.51
N LYS A 369 -12.21 -6.49 23.12
CA LYS A 369 -11.87 -5.22 22.48
C LYS A 369 -10.43 -5.24 21.98
N GLU A 370 -9.48 -5.61 22.83
CA GLU A 370 -8.05 -5.67 22.46
C GLU A 370 -7.85 -6.54 21.21
N VAL A 371 -8.39 -7.77 21.22
CA VAL A 371 -8.25 -8.73 20.12
C VAL A 371 -8.84 -8.19 18.81
N LEU A 372 -10.01 -7.54 18.86
CA LEU A 372 -10.66 -7.00 17.67
C LEU A 372 -9.99 -5.72 17.16
N GLN A 373 -9.51 -4.86 18.07
CA GLN A 373 -8.72 -3.68 17.69
C GLN A 373 -7.41 -4.08 17.01
N ASP A 374 -6.72 -5.09 17.55
CA ASP A 374 -5.50 -5.66 16.95
C ASP A 374 -5.76 -6.24 15.54
N ALA A 375 -6.97 -6.78 15.33
CA ALA A 375 -7.43 -7.28 14.03
C ALA A 375 -7.92 -6.18 13.06
N GLY A 376 -7.80 -4.91 13.44
CA GLY A 376 -8.13 -3.74 12.62
C GLY A 376 -9.62 -3.41 12.57
N PHE A 377 -10.40 -3.78 13.58
CA PHE A 377 -11.78 -3.35 13.72
C PHE A 377 -11.85 -1.96 14.39
N MET A 378 -12.80 -1.14 13.96
CA MET A 378 -13.27 -0.01 14.75
C MET A 378 -14.23 -0.55 15.82
N VAL A 379 -13.80 -0.53 17.08
CA VAL A 379 -14.49 -1.20 18.20
C VAL A 379 -15.13 -0.18 19.14
N THR A 380 -16.43 -0.30 19.35
CA THR A 380 -17.15 0.39 20.43
C THR A 380 -17.26 -0.54 21.64
N LEU A 381 -16.65 -0.16 22.76
CA LEU A 381 -16.71 -0.93 24.02
C LEU A 381 -17.77 -0.36 24.95
N MET A 382 -18.58 -1.25 25.54
CA MET A 382 -19.59 -0.89 26.53
C MET A 382 -19.46 -1.81 27.76
N THR A 383 -18.95 -1.27 28.86
CA THR A 383 -18.88 -1.90 30.18
C THR A 383 -19.38 -0.94 31.26
N PRO A 384 -19.75 -1.43 32.46
CA PRO A 384 -20.23 -0.57 33.55
C PRO A 384 -19.33 0.61 33.91
N ASP A 385 -18.02 0.39 33.79
CA ASP A 385 -16.95 1.34 34.08
C ASP A 385 -16.43 2.07 32.85
N SER A 386 -16.96 1.77 31.66
CA SER A 386 -16.70 2.58 30.46
C SER A 386 -17.63 3.79 30.43
N LEU A 387 -17.23 4.84 29.72
CA LEU A 387 -18.08 6.01 29.50
C LEU A 387 -19.40 5.68 28.83
N LEU A 388 -19.35 4.82 27.82
CA LEU A 388 -20.53 4.35 27.15
C LEU A 388 -21.09 3.14 27.89
N GLN A 389 -21.77 3.42 28.99
CA GLN A 389 -22.38 2.38 29.81
C GLN A 389 -23.39 1.56 29.01
N PRO A 390 -23.48 0.24 29.24
CA PRO A 390 -24.34 -0.68 28.50
C PRO A 390 -25.81 -0.58 28.93
N THR A 391 -26.38 0.61 28.79
CA THR A 391 -27.83 0.85 28.94
C THR A 391 -28.56 0.40 27.69
N ARG A 392 -29.85 0.08 27.80
CA ARG A 392 -30.67 -0.35 26.66
C ARG A 392 -30.61 0.65 25.51
N GLN A 393 -30.73 1.94 25.82
CA GLN A 393 -30.72 2.99 24.82
C GLN A 393 -29.36 3.08 24.12
N ASN A 394 -28.27 3.11 24.89
CA ASN A 394 -26.93 3.18 24.32
C ASN A 394 -26.61 1.97 23.44
N ILE A 395 -27.02 0.75 23.85
CA ILE A 395 -26.80 -0.46 23.06
C ILE A 395 -27.54 -0.38 21.72
N VAL A 396 -28.79 0.07 21.72
CA VAL A 396 -29.60 0.22 20.49
C VAL A 396 -29.00 1.29 19.59
N ASP A 397 -28.65 2.46 20.13
CA ASP A 397 -28.10 3.58 19.37
C ASP A 397 -26.80 3.18 18.66
N GLN A 398 -25.92 2.44 19.35
CA GLN A 398 -24.69 1.93 18.74
C GLN A 398 -24.97 0.86 17.69
N LEU A 399 -25.85 -0.11 17.97
CA LEU A 399 -26.23 -1.12 16.98
C LEU A 399 -26.78 -0.49 15.69
N GLU A 400 -27.63 0.52 15.80
CA GLU A 400 -28.18 1.25 14.66
C GLU A 400 -27.10 2.06 13.93
N TRP A 401 -26.22 2.75 14.66
CA TRP A 401 -25.13 3.51 14.09
C TRP A 401 -24.17 2.62 13.29
N HIS A 402 -23.69 1.52 13.87
CA HIS A 402 -22.83 0.56 13.20
C HIS A 402 -23.52 -0.15 12.02
N ALA A 403 -24.82 -0.45 12.13
CA ALA A 403 -25.59 -1.00 11.03
C ALA A 403 -25.77 0.01 9.87
N SER A 404 -25.83 1.31 10.15
CA SER A 404 -26.04 2.34 9.13
C SER A 404 -24.85 2.54 8.17
N MET A 405 -23.66 2.07 8.55
CA MET A 405 -22.44 2.28 7.77
C MET A 405 -22.49 1.64 6.38
N ALA A 406 -22.05 2.39 5.38
CA ALA A 406 -21.89 1.90 4.02
C ALA A 406 -20.56 1.15 3.83
N ASP A 407 -20.58 0.14 2.96
CA ASP A 407 -19.41 -0.62 2.51
C ASP A 407 -18.65 -1.37 3.61
N LEU A 408 -19.34 -1.82 4.66
CA LEU A 408 -18.76 -2.71 5.67
C LEU A 408 -18.48 -4.10 5.08
N ASP A 409 -17.24 -4.56 5.21
CA ASP A 409 -16.91 -5.96 4.91
C ASP A 409 -17.36 -6.88 6.04
N MET A 410 -17.22 -6.43 7.29
CA MET A 410 -17.59 -7.20 8.47
C MET A 410 -18.11 -6.32 9.60
N LEU A 411 -19.26 -6.69 10.15
CA LEU A 411 -19.81 -6.15 11.40
C LEU A 411 -19.78 -7.24 12.48
N THR A 412 -19.12 -6.99 13.59
CA THR A 412 -19.00 -7.93 14.70
C THR A 412 -19.78 -7.43 15.92
N VAL A 413 -20.53 -8.31 16.60
CA VAL A 413 -21.19 -8.00 17.88
C VAL A 413 -20.78 -9.04 18.90
N TYR A 414 -20.25 -8.60 20.03
CA TYR A 414 -19.90 -9.45 21.17
C TYR A 414 -20.75 -9.06 22.37
N LEU A 415 -21.42 -10.03 22.98
CA LEU A 415 -22.30 -9.86 24.14
C LEU A 415 -21.87 -10.77 25.29
N SER A 416 -21.52 -10.21 26.44
CA SER A 416 -21.27 -10.95 27.69
C SER A 416 -22.17 -10.42 28.80
N GLY A 417 -22.96 -11.29 29.43
CA GLY A 417 -23.93 -10.87 30.46
C GLY A 417 -25.09 -11.84 30.70
N HIS A 418 -26.18 -11.34 31.28
CA HIS A 418 -27.42 -12.10 31.49
C HIS A 418 -28.30 -12.17 30.23
N GLY A 419 -28.82 -13.37 29.99
CA GLY A 419 -29.90 -13.65 29.04
C GLY A 419 -31.15 -14.13 29.80
N GLU A 420 -32.31 -13.62 29.41
CA GLU A 420 -33.60 -13.89 30.02
C GLU A 420 -34.64 -14.38 29.00
N ASP A 421 -35.56 -15.22 29.46
CA ASP A 421 -36.66 -15.76 28.66
C ASP A 421 -37.97 -15.14 29.17
N VAL A 422 -38.67 -14.40 28.31
CA VAL A 422 -39.98 -13.82 28.64
C VAL A 422 -40.98 -14.27 27.59
N ASP A 423 -42.04 -14.98 28.02
CA ASP A 423 -43.12 -15.47 27.15
C ASP A 423 -42.67 -16.28 25.91
N GLY A 424 -41.52 -16.97 26.01
CA GLY A 424 -40.97 -17.78 24.92
C GLY A 424 -40.09 -16.99 23.93
N GLU A 425 -39.71 -15.76 24.26
CA GLU A 425 -38.75 -14.95 23.51
C GLU A 425 -37.52 -14.61 24.34
N GLY A 426 -36.35 -14.58 23.68
CA GLY A 426 -35.06 -14.26 24.27
C GLY A 426 -34.77 -12.76 24.40
N TYR A 427 -34.24 -12.35 25.55
CA TYR A 427 -33.78 -10.99 25.84
C TYR A 427 -32.36 -10.96 26.42
N PHE A 428 -31.50 -10.08 25.92
CA PHE A 428 -30.24 -9.70 26.57
C PHE A 428 -30.52 -8.59 27.58
N VAL A 429 -30.02 -8.71 28.80
CA VAL A 429 -30.31 -7.77 29.91
C VAL A 429 -29.25 -6.67 29.94
N PRO A 430 -29.59 -5.41 29.62
CA PRO A 430 -28.71 -4.25 29.81
C PRO A 430 -28.59 -3.87 31.28
N MET A 431 -27.63 -3.01 31.62
CA MET A 431 -27.40 -2.56 33.00
C MET A 431 -28.65 -1.93 33.66
N ASP A 432 -29.43 -1.17 32.89
CA ASP A 432 -30.59 -0.41 33.35
C ASP A 432 -31.92 -1.18 33.25
N ALA A 433 -31.88 -2.47 32.89
CA ALA A 433 -33.09 -3.26 32.78
C ALA A 433 -33.79 -3.44 34.13
N THR A 434 -35.10 -3.20 34.12
CA THR A 434 -36.01 -3.42 35.24
C THR A 434 -37.25 -4.16 34.76
N GLU A 435 -37.99 -4.79 35.67
CA GLU A 435 -39.26 -5.42 35.31
C GLU A 435 -40.32 -4.37 34.87
N PRO A 436 -41.13 -4.64 33.83
CA PRO A 436 -41.18 -5.85 33.02
C PRO A 436 -40.07 -5.90 31.95
N LEU A 437 -39.31 -7.00 31.90
CA LEU A 437 -38.19 -7.17 30.97
C LEU A 437 -38.56 -7.03 29.49
N ALA A 438 -39.79 -7.41 29.09
CA ALA A 438 -40.25 -7.31 27.71
C ALA A 438 -40.15 -5.87 27.11
N SER A 439 -40.21 -4.84 27.97
CA SER A 439 -40.10 -3.44 27.56
C SER A 439 -38.69 -2.86 27.78
N ASN A 440 -37.95 -3.41 28.74
CA ASN A 440 -36.73 -2.78 29.29
C ASN A 440 -35.44 -3.56 29.00
N ALA A 441 -35.52 -4.75 28.39
CA ALA A 441 -34.37 -5.49 27.89
C ALA A 441 -34.24 -5.40 26.37
N LEU A 442 -33.12 -5.87 25.82
CA LEU A 442 -32.90 -5.96 24.38
C LEU A 442 -33.38 -7.32 23.88
N GLY A 443 -34.52 -7.36 23.20
CA GLY A 443 -35.01 -8.59 22.58
C GLY A 443 -34.07 -9.06 21.46
N VAL A 444 -33.80 -10.37 21.40
CA VAL A 444 -32.95 -10.96 20.35
C VAL A 444 -33.52 -10.72 18.95
N GLY A 445 -34.85 -10.70 18.80
CA GLY A 445 -35.50 -10.29 17.55
C GLY A 445 -35.13 -8.86 17.14
N ALA A 446 -35.21 -7.91 18.08
CA ALA A 446 -34.86 -6.52 17.82
C ALA A 446 -33.37 -6.34 17.46
N LEU A 447 -32.48 -7.10 18.11
CA LEU A 447 -31.06 -7.14 17.76
C LEU A 447 -30.85 -7.52 16.28
N PHE A 448 -31.46 -8.62 15.83
CA PHE A 448 -31.33 -9.06 14.43
C PHE A 448 -32.09 -8.18 13.44
N ASP A 449 -33.21 -7.57 13.84
CA ASP A 449 -33.91 -6.58 13.02
C ASP A 449 -33.02 -5.37 12.73
N ILE A 450 -32.25 -4.89 13.72
CA ILE A 450 -31.26 -3.81 13.53
C ILE A 450 -30.10 -4.32 12.66
N LEU A 451 -29.52 -5.47 12.98
CA LEU A 451 -28.41 -6.02 12.19
C LEU A 451 -28.80 -6.33 10.75
N SER A 452 -30.06 -6.66 10.45
CA SER A 452 -30.55 -6.94 9.10
C SER A 452 -30.53 -5.71 8.19
N GLN A 453 -30.52 -4.52 8.78
CA GLN A 453 -30.42 -3.25 8.05
C GLN A 453 -28.96 -2.95 7.66
N ALA A 454 -28.00 -3.66 8.25
CA ALA A 454 -26.58 -3.47 7.98
C ALA A 454 -26.22 -3.88 6.55
N LYS A 455 -25.54 -3.00 5.82
CA LYS A 455 -25.00 -3.29 4.48
C LYS A 455 -23.66 -4.04 4.54
N ALA A 456 -23.44 -4.80 5.62
CA ALA A 456 -22.22 -5.56 5.82
C ALA A 456 -22.22 -6.83 4.97
N LYS A 457 -21.09 -7.15 4.31
CA LYS A 457 -20.97 -8.40 3.53
C LYS A 457 -21.11 -9.64 4.43
N ARG A 458 -20.66 -9.55 5.68
CA ARG A 458 -20.77 -10.58 6.73
C ARG A 458 -21.04 -9.95 8.09
N ARG A 459 -21.79 -10.66 8.93
CA ARG A 459 -22.09 -10.27 10.30
C ARG A 459 -21.67 -11.40 11.24
N PHE A 460 -20.93 -11.06 12.29
CA PHE A 460 -20.39 -12.04 13.23
C PHE A 460 -20.86 -11.72 14.65
N VAL A 461 -21.73 -12.56 15.20
CA VAL A 461 -22.32 -12.36 16.53
C VAL A 461 -21.77 -13.41 17.48
N MET A 462 -21.23 -12.99 18.62
CA MET A 462 -20.65 -13.85 19.65
C MET A 462 -21.35 -13.57 20.97
N VAL A 463 -21.88 -14.60 21.61
CA VAL A 463 -22.73 -14.46 22.80
C VAL A 463 -22.26 -15.37 23.92
N ASP A 464 -21.71 -14.77 24.96
CA ASP A 464 -21.40 -15.39 26.26
C ASP A 464 -22.45 -14.99 27.32
N ALA A 465 -23.69 -15.43 27.10
CA ALA A 465 -24.84 -15.14 27.97
C ALA A 465 -25.62 -16.41 28.34
N CYS A 466 -26.55 -16.29 29.30
CA CYS A 466 -27.33 -17.35 30.00
C CYS A 466 -26.66 -17.91 31.27
N ARG A 467 -26.47 -17.08 32.31
CA ARG A 467 -25.70 -17.45 33.52
C ARG A 467 -26.53 -17.88 34.75
N VAL A 468 -27.88 -17.86 34.70
CA VAL A 468 -28.73 -18.07 35.91
C VAL A 468 -29.71 -19.27 35.83
N ALA A 469 -30.04 -19.82 34.65
CA ALA A 469 -30.81 -21.07 34.52
C ALA A 469 -30.83 -21.58 33.05
N PRO A 470 -31.15 -22.88 32.81
CA PRO A 470 -31.49 -23.43 31.49
C PRO A 470 -32.59 -22.61 30.80
N LYS A 471 -32.23 -21.72 29.88
CA LYS A 471 -33.17 -20.82 29.21
C LYS A 471 -33.20 -21.11 27.71
N GLN A 472 -34.21 -21.89 27.34
CA GLN A 472 -34.38 -22.43 25.99
C GLN A 472 -34.75 -21.34 24.97
N ALA A 473 -35.44 -20.27 25.38
CA ALA A 473 -35.95 -19.26 24.44
C ALA A 473 -34.85 -18.31 23.95
N PHE A 474 -33.87 -17.95 24.77
CA PHE A 474 -32.77 -17.06 24.37
C PHE A 474 -31.91 -17.63 23.24
N VAL A 475 -31.43 -18.86 23.41
CA VAL A 475 -30.60 -19.54 22.40
C VAL A 475 -31.42 -19.88 21.14
N SER A 476 -32.68 -20.32 21.30
CA SER A 476 -33.55 -20.62 20.16
C SER A 476 -34.03 -19.37 19.41
N SER A 477 -34.19 -18.22 20.06
CA SER A 477 -34.44 -16.93 19.39
C SER A 477 -33.22 -16.47 18.59
N LEU A 478 -31.99 -16.67 19.09
CA LEU A 478 -30.76 -16.39 18.32
C LEU A 478 -30.68 -17.28 17.07
N ALA A 479 -31.08 -18.55 17.19
CA ALA A 479 -31.17 -19.50 16.08
C ALA A 479 -32.13 -19.06 14.98
N ARG A 480 -33.34 -18.66 15.40
CA ARG A 480 -34.49 -18.44 14.52
C ARG A 480 -34.35 -17.16 13.70
N GLN A 481 -33.64 -16.18 14.25
CA GLN A 481 -33.51 -14.83 13.67
C GLN A 481 -32.26 -14.65 12.81
N GLY A 482 -31.26 -15.54 12.92
CA GLY A 482 -30.05 -15.49 12.10
C GLY A 482 -30.31 -15.83 10.63
N SER A 483 -29.72 -15.06 9.72
CA SER A 483 -29.80 -15.26 8.26
C SER A 483 -28.60 -16.03 7.70
N GLU A 484 -28.59 -16.32 6.40
CA GLU A 484 -27.44 -16.94 5.71
C GLU A 484 -26.16 -16.08 5.74
N THR A 485 -26.24 -14.79 6.03
CA THR A 485 -25.07 -13.89 6.11
C THR A 485 -24.53 -13.73 7.53
N ASP A 486 -25.21 -14.31 8.52
CA ASP A 486 -24.84 -14.27 9.93
C ASP A 486 -24.00 -15.49 10.32
N ILE A 487 -22.97 -15.23 11.12
CA ILE A 487 -22.18 -16.23 11.82
C ILE A 487 -22.46 -15.99 13.30
N VAL A 488 -23.10 -16.94 14.00
CA VAL A 488 -23.49 -16.74 15.41
C VAL A 488 -22.83 -17.78 16.29
N PHE A 489 -21.99 -17.37 17.24
CA PHE A 489 -21.38 -18.23 18.25
C PHE A 489 -22.13 -18.06 19.57
N THR A 490 -22.52 -19.17 20.19
CA THR A 490 -23.12 -19.18 21.52
C THR A 490 -22.28 -20.02 22.47
N ALA A 491 -22.08 -19.53 23.70
CA ALA A 491 -21.28 -20.21 24.72
C ALA A 491 -21.88 -21.55 25.19
N CYS A 492 -23.19 -21.74 25.06
CA CYS A 492 -23.89 -22.92 25.52
C CYS A 492 -25.05 -23.33 24.60
N ASP A 493 -25.51 -24.57 24.77
CA ASP A 493 -26.68 -25.16 24.09
C ASP A 493 -28.00 -24.83 24.81
N GLU A 494 -29.13 -25.16 24.18
CA GLU A 494 -30.46 -25.06 24.78
C GLU A 494 -30.53 -25.77 26.14
N GLY A 495 -30.77 -24.99 27.19
CA GLY A 495 -30.89 -25.52 28.54
C GLY A 495 -29.57 -25.75 29.29
N GLN A 496 -28.47 -25.18 28.80
CA GLN A 496 -27.19 -25.08 29.52
C GLN A 496 -26.99 -23.65 30.04
N TYR A 497 -26.00 -23.44 30.92
CA TYR A 497 -25.61 -22.12 31.41
C TYR A 497 -24.10 -21.92 31.27
N ALA A 498 -23.66 -20.70 30.95
CA ALA A 498 -22.24 -20.37 30.78
C ALA A 498 -21.58 -20.04 32.13
N PRO A 499 -20.59 -20.83 32.62
CA PRO A 499 -19.96 -20.58 33.91
C PRO A 499 -18.84 -19.52 33.84
N GLU A 500 -18.76 -18.70 34.88
CA GLU A 500 -17.57 -17.89 35.20
C GLU A 500 -16.55 -18.75 35.94
N VAL A 501 -15.29 -18.74 35.50
CA VAL A 501 -14.21 -19.53 36.10
C VAL A 501 -13.20 -18.58 36.74
N PRO A 502 -13.22 -18.41 38.09
CA PRO A 502 -12.34 -17.46 38.76
C PRO A 502 -10.85 -17.68 38.51
N GLU A 503 -10.44 -18.93 38.32
CA GLU A 503 -9.05 -19.30 38.02
C GLU A 503 -8.59 -18.82 36.64
N LEU A 504 -9.52 -18.60 35.71
CA LEU A 504 -9.25 -18.13 34.35
C LEU A 504 -9.45 -16.62 34.19
N GLY A 505 -10.09 -15.96 35.15
CA GLY A 505 -10.38 -14.52 35.11
C GLY A 505 -11.40 -14.11 34.04
N HIS A 506 -12.10 -15.08 33.44
CA HIS A 506 -12.97 -14.91 32.28
C HIS A 506 -14.15 -15.90 32.33
N GLY A 507 -15.17 -15.66 31.51
CA GLY A 507 -16.12 -16.71 31.11
C GLY A 507 -15.40 -17.87 30.43
N LEU A 508 -15.80 -19.12 30.70
CA LEU A 508 -15.10 -20.31 30.17
C LEU A 508 -15.02 -20.32 28.63
N PHE A 509 -16.12 -19.93 27.97
CA PHE A 509 -16.17 -19.80 26.51
C PHE A 509 -15.26 -18.67 26.02
N THR A 510 -15.36 -17.50 26.65
CA THR A 510 -14.59 -16.30 26.30
C THR A 510 -13.09 -16.53 26.43
N HIS A 511 -12.63 -17.23 27.47
CA HIS A 511 -11.22 -17.57 27.64
C HIS A 511 -10.65 -18.33 26.43
N PHE A 512 -11.34 -19.38 25.97
CA PHE A 512 -10.87 -20.17 24.83
C PHE A 512 -11.06 -19.45 23.49
N LEU A 513 -12.07 -18.57 23.39
CA LEU A 513 -12.23 -17.70 22.24
C LEU A 513 -11.05 -16.72 22.14
N LEU A 514 -10.69 -16.05 23.23
CA LEU A 514 -9.55 -15.13 23.28
C LEU A 514 -8.22 -15.84 22.97
N THR A 515 -7.94 -16.97 23.61
CA THR A 515 -6.69 -17.72 23.34
C THR A 515 -6.64 -18.29 21.92
N GLY A 516 -7.78 -18.65 21.34
CA GLY A 516 -7.87 -19.08 19.94
C GLY A 516 -7.55 -17.95 18.94
N LEU A 517 -7.90 -16.72 19.30
CA LEU A 517 -7.75 -15.52 18.44
C LEU A 517 -6.46 -14.74 18.67
N ARG A 518 -5.86 -14.84 19.86
CA ARG A 518 -4.69 -14.06 20.28
C ARG A 518 -3.38 -14.74 19.89
N ASP A 519 -2.42 -13.96 19.38
CA ASP A 519 -1.04 -14.41 19.18
C ASP A 519 -0.23 -14.26 20.48
N ASP A 520 -0.17 -15.34 21.25
CA ASP A 520 0.69 -15.39 22.43
C ASP A 520 2.13 -15.75 22.04
N ALA A 521 3.03 -14.78 22.23
CA ALA A 521 4.49 -14.93 22.09
C ALA A 521 5.05 -15.12 20.65
N GLY A 522 4.35 -14.61 19.63
CA GLY A 522 4.85 -14.55 18.26
C GLY A 522 4.79 -15.89 17.53
N LYS A 523 3.83 -16.75 17.91
CA LYS A 523 3.56 -18.06 17.33
C LYS A 523 2.33 -18.08 16.42
N GLY A 524 1.60 -16.96 16.33
CA GLY A 524 0.29 -16.86 15.68
C GLY A 524 -0.87 -17.27 16.60
N PRO A 525 -2.12 -16.95 16.22
CA PRO A 525 -3.31 -17.38 16.97
C PRO A 525 -3.36 -18.89 17.17
N ALA A 526 -3.79 -19.36 18.34
CA ALA A 526 -3.79 -20.81 18.64
C ALA A 526 -4.77 -21.62 17.77
N ALA A 527 -5.80 -20.98 17.22
CA ALA A 527 -6.73 -21.59 16.27
C ALA A 527 -6.31 -21.41 14.79
N ALA A 528 -5.11 -20.89 14.52
CA ALA A 528 -4.62 -20.67 13.17
C ALA A 528 -4.23 -21.97 12.44
N THR A 529 -4.47 -22.02 11.13
CA THR A 529 -3.98 -23.08 10.24
C THR A 529 -2.46 -22.97 10.06
N ALA A 530 -1.85 -23.96 9.39
CA ALA A 530 -0.42 -23.94 9.06
C ALA A 530 0.00 -22.72 8.21
N ASP A 531 -0.96 -22.11 7.52
CA ASP A 531 -0.78 -20.90 6.71
C ASP A 531 -1.00 -19.60 7.51
N GLY A 532 -1.41 -19.71 8.78
CA GLY A 532 -1.60 -18.60 9.71
C GLY A 532 -3.04 -18.08 9.83
N ASP A 533 -4.00 -18.66 9.10
CA ASP A 533 -5.38 -18.17 9.04
C ASP A 533 -6.28 -18.81 10.11
N VAL A 534 -7.17 -18.03 10.74
CA VAL A 534 -8.19 -18.57 11.65
C VAL A 534 -9.53 -18.72 10.92
N THR A 535 -10.00 -19.96 10.81
CA THR A 535 -11.31 -20.27 10.20
C THR A 535 -12.40 -20.37 11.25
N VAL A 536 -13.66 -20.12 10.88
CA VAL A 536 -14.83 -20.21 11.77
C VAL A 536 -14.93 -21.61 12.42
N LEU A 537 -14.76 -22.66 11.62
CA LEU A 537 -14.82 -24.04 12.11
C LEU A 537 -13.57 -24.42 12.91
N GLY A 538 -12.39 -23.91 12.53
CA GLY A 538 -11.16 -24.11 13.29
C GLY A 538 -11.20 -23.44 14.66
N LEU A 539 -11.77 -22.24 14.75
CA LEU A 539 -12.01 -21.54 16.01
C LEU A 539 -13.01 -22.30 16.88
N LEU A 540 -14.11 -22.79 16.29
CA LEU A 540 -15.08 -23.60 17.02
C LEU A 540 -14.46 -24.90 17.56
N ASP A 541 -13.71 -25.63 16.74
CA ASP A 541 -13.02 -26.87 17.14
C ASP A 541 -12.02 -26.60 18.27
N TYR A 542 -11.25 -25.51 18.17
CA TYR A 542 -10.31 -25.09 19.23
C TYR A 542 -11.03 -24.80 20.54
N VAL A 543 -12.10 -24.00 20.50
CA VAL A 543 -12.89 -23.64 21.70
C VAL A 543 -13.52 -24.88 22.33
N MET A 544 -14.11 -25.77 21.53
CA MET A 544 -14.74 -27.00 22.04
C MET A 544 -13.71 -27.92 22.70
N ARG A 545 -12.54 -28.13 22.08
CA ARG A 545 -11.46 -28.95 22.67
C ARG A 545 -10.90 -28.34 23.94
N GLY A 546 -10.70 -27.02 23.97
CA GLY A 546 -10.22 -26.32 25.16
C GLY A 546 -11.17 -26.50 26.34
N ILE A 547 -12.48 -26.39 26.11
CA ILE A 547 -13.51 -26.65 27.12
C ILE A 547 -13.46 -28.12 27.56
N ASP A 548 -13.42 -29.07 26.63
CA ASP A 548 -13.33 -30.52 26.96
C ASP A 548 -12.08 -30.83 27.80
N ASP A 549 -10.92 -30.29 27.44
CA ASP A 549 -9.66 -30.46 28.16
C ASP A 549 -9.72 -29.84 29.56
N TRP A 550 -10.35 -28.67 29.69
CA TRP A 550 -10.58 -28.05 31.00
C TRP A 550 -11.46 -28.93 31.90
N TYR A 551 -12.60 -29.42 31.41
CA TYR A 551 -13.45 -30.36 32.17
C TYR A 551 -12.71 -31.68 32.50
N ALA A 552 -11.86 -32.17 31.59
CA ALA A 552 -11.05 -33.36 31.81
C ALA A 552 -9.99 -33.14 32.90
N SER A 553 -9.45 -31.92 33.01
CA SER A 553 -8.44 -31.55 34.00
C SER A 553 -8.97 -31.52 35.44
N ILE A 554 -10.28 -31.36 35.63
CA ILE A 554 -10.92 -31.31 36.94
C ILE A 554 -11.14 -32.75 37.48
N PRO A 555 -10.75 -33.04 38.74
CA PRO A 555 -11.04 -34.32 39.39
C PRO A 555 -12.53 -34.69 39.33
N PRO A 556 -12.91 -35.96 39.09
CA PRO A 556 -14.31 -36.37 38.90
C PRO A 556 -15.28 -35.96 40.02
N ASP A 557 -14.78 -35.81 41.24
CA ASP A 557 -15.50 -35.39 42.44
C ASP A 557 -15.75 -33.87 42.53
N GLN A 558 -15.06 -33.07 41.71
CA GLN A 558 -15.11 -31.61 41.69
C GLN A 558 -15.66 -31.05 40.36
N ARG A 559 -16.02 -31.91 39.40
CA ARG A 559 -16.53 -31.48 38.10
C ARG A 559 -17.88 -30.76 38.24
N PRO A 560 -18.11 -29.67 37.49
CA PRO A 560 -19.43 -29.04 37.40
C PRO A 560 -20.49 -30.04 36.93
N GLN A 561 -21.72 -29.90 37.43
CA GLN A 561 -22.81 -30.85 37.16
C GLN A 561 -23.28 -30.90 35.70
N GLN A 562 -22.98 -29.85 34.92
CA GLN A 562 -23.35 -29.74 33.51
C GLN A 562 -22.14 -29.23 32.70
N GLN A 563 -21.85 -29.89 31.59
CA GLN A 563 -20.85 -29.46 30.61
C GLN A 563 -21.49 -28.53 29.60
N VAL A 564 -20.82 -27.41 29.30
CA VAL A 564 -21.27 -26.47 28.26
C VAL A 564 -20.83 -26.94 26.87
N THR A 565 -21.71 -26.75 25.89
CA THR A 565 -21.50 -27.11 24.49
C THR A 565 -21.69 -25.88 23.63
N PRO A 566 -20.60 -25.21 23.20
CA PRO A 566 -20.70 -24.09 22.27
C PRO A 566 -21.31 -24.52 20.94
N ARG A 567 -22.02 -23.61 20.27
CA ARG A 567 -22.61 -23.85 18.95
C ARG A 567 -22.32 -22.70 18.00
N VAL A 568 -22.29 -23.02 16.71
CA VAL A 568 -22.20 -22.02 15.63
C VAL A 568 -23.36 -22.17 14.68
N LEU A 569 -24.05 -21.05 14.42
CA LEU A 569 -24.93 -20.91 13.27
C LEU A 569 -24.10 -20.42 12.09
N TYR A 570 -24.09 -21.17 10.99
CA TYR A 570 -23.39 -20.82 9.76
C TYR A 570 -24.22 -21.25 8.55
N ASN A 571 -24.45 -20.35 7.58
CA ASN A 571 -25.31 -20.59 6.41
C ASN A 571 -26.73 -21.11 6.80
N GLY A 572 -27.31 -20.57 7.87
CA GLY A 572 -28.65 -20.95 8.33
C GLY A 572 -28.77 -22.37 8.90
N ARG A 573 -27.64 -23.04 9.20
CA ARG A 573 -27.60 -24.35 9.87
C ARG A 573 -26.76 -24.30 11.14
N TYR A 574 -27.21 -25.01 12.17
CA TYR A 574 -26.38 -25.27 13.34
C TYR A 574 -25.32 -26.30 13.01
N ILE A 575 -24.06 -25.94 13.23
CA ILE A 575 -22.95 -26.87 13.19
C ILE A 575 -22.60 -27.19 14.65
N SER A 576 -22.94 -28.40 15.07
CA SER A 576 -22.42 -28.99 16.30
C SER A 576 -21.45 -30.09 15.90
N LEU A 577 -20.17 -29.96 16.26
CA LEU A 577 -19.15 -30.97 15.97
C LEU A 577 -19.35 -32.29 16.76
N LEU A 578 -20.43 -32.39 17.56
CA LEU A 578 -20.75 -33.56 18.38
C LEU A 578 -21.79 -34.51 17.76
N SER A 579 -22.42 -34.18 16.63
CA SER A 579 -23.28 -35.12 15.89
C SER A 579 -22.64 -35.48 14.55
N ASN A 580 -22.08 -36.69 14.47
CA ASN A 580 -21.39 -37.28 13.32
C ASN A 580 -22.24 -37.47 12.04
N GLU A 581 -23.42 -36.85 11.92
CA GLU A 581 -24.33 -37.11 10.79
C GLU A 581 -24.34 -36.03 9.70
N ASP A 582 -23.82 -34.80 9.90
CA ASP A 582 -23.99 -33.72 8.90
C ASP A 582 -22.79 -32.76 8.69
N VAL A 583 -21.55 -33.15 9.03
CA VAL A 583 -20.36 -32.31 8.78
C VAL A 583 -19.51 -32.86 7.65
N ASP A 584 -19.31 -32.05 6.60
CA ASP A 584 -18.39 -32.33 5.50
C ASP A 584 -16.94 -32.36 6.02
N THR A 585 -16.42 -33.58 6.17
CA THR A 585 -15.06 -33.88 6.69
C THR A 585 -13.91 -33.22 5.91
N ALA A 586 -14.17 -32.58 4.78
CA ALA A 586 -13.18 -31.84 4.00
C ALA A 586 -12.79 -30.46 4.59
N LEU A 587 -13.57 -29.90 5.53
CA LEU A 587 -13.34 -28.58 6.14
C LEU A 587 -12.54 -28.61 7.46
N VAL A 588 -12.13 -29.79 7.93
CA VAL A 588 -11.34 -29.98 9.16
C VAL A 588 -10.01 -30.65 8.80
N ALA A 589 -9.08 -29.89 8.21
CA ALA A 589 -7.76 -30.39 7.85
C ALA A 589 -6.67 -29.88 8.80
N ALA A 590 -6.66 -30.39 10.03
CA ALA A 590 -5.42 -30.65 10.77
C ALA A 590 -5.23 -32.18 10.81
N PRO A 591 -4.00 -32.71 10.64
CA PRO A 591 -3.81 -34.11 10.26
C PRO A 591 -4.17 -35.07 11.41
N PRO A 592 -5.01 -36.10 11.17
CA PRO A 592 -5.31 -37.10 12.19
C PRO A 592 -4.27 -38.24 12.20
N PRO A 593 -4.03 -38.90 13.35
CA PRO A 593 -3.29 -40.15 13.42
C PRO A 593 -4.11 -41.30 12.80
N ARG A 594 -3.42 -42.22 12.10
CA ARG A 594 -4.00 -43.37 11.37
C ARG A 594 -4.68 -44.38 12.29
N VAL A 595 -5.82 -44.95 11.84
CA VAL A 595 -6.28 -46.37 11.97
C VAL A 595 -7.55 -46.58 11.09
N PRO A 596 -7.84 -47.81 10.59
CA PRO A 596 -8.34 -48.05 9.23
C PRO A 596 -9.86 -48.21 9.03
N ALA A 597 -10.18 -48.18 7.73
CA ALA A 597 -11.46 -48.19 7.02
C ALA A 597 -12.56 -49.15 7.52
N ALA A 598 -13.80 -48.64 7.44
CA ALA A 598 -14.99 -49.45 7.28
C ALA A 598 -15.69 -49.07 5.97
N ALA A 599 -15.87 -50.08 5.12
CA ALA A 599 -16.54 -50.00 3.84
C ALA A 599 -18.03 -49.69 4.01
N SER A 600 -18.56 -48.78 3.19
CA SER A 600 -20.00 -48.71 2.93
C SER A 600 -20.25 -48.96 1.44
N THR A 601 -21.19 -49.86 1.20
CA THR A 601 -21.58 -50.40 -0.10
C THR A 601 -22.52 -49.43 -0.82
N GLU A 602 -22.09 -48.82 -1.91
CA GLU A 602 -22.98 -48.10 -2.82
C GLU A 602 -23.70 -49.08 -3.77
N ARG A 603 -25.02 -48.88 -3.93
CA ARG A 603 -25.84 -49.59 -4.91
C ARG A 603 -25.58 -49.02 -6.32
N PRO A 604 -25.59 -49.85 -7.38
CA PRO A 604 -25.29 -49.41 -8.72
C PRO A 604 -26.45 -48.58 -9.30
N MET A 605 -26.20 -47.32 -9.64
CA MET A 605 -27.04 -46.55 -10.55
C MET A 605 -26.68 -46.90 -12.00
N SER A 606 -27.68 -46.88 -12.89
CA SER A 606 -27.57 -47.14 -14.32
C SER A 606 -26.49 -46.29 -15.01
N PRO A 607 -25.78 -46.82 -16.03
CA PRO A 607 -24.67 -46.13 -16.68
C PRO A 607 -25.15 -44.85 -17.38
N ARG A 608 -24.55 -43.71 -17.00
CA ARG A 608 -24.67 -42.44 -17.74
C ARG A 608 -23.85 -42.56 -19.04
N PRO A 609 -24.26 -41.90 -20.13
CA PRO A 609 -23.47 -41.89 -21.36
C PRO A 609 -22.18 -41.09 -21.18
N ASP A 610 -21.05 -41.65 -21.63
CA ASP A 610 -19.72 -41.02 -21.53
C ASP A 610 -19.53 -39.83 -22.50
N HIS A 611 -20.38 -39.76 -23.52
CA HIS A 611 -20.36 -38.70 -24.54
C HIS A 611 -21.77 -38.26 -24.93
N VAL A 612 -21.97 -36.95 -25.06
CA VAL A 612 -23.21 -36.34 -25.54
C VAL A 612 -22.86 -35.35 -26.65
N PRO A 613 -23.47 -35.41 -27.85
CA PRO A 613 -23.04 -34.59 -28.98
C PRO A 613 -23.37 -33.10 -28.84
N PHE A 614 -24.45 -32.75 -28.13
CA PHE A 614 -24.89 -31.37 -27.90
C PHE A 614 -25.32 -31.18 -26.45
N LEU A 615 -24.77 -30.15 -25.81
CA LEU A 615 -25.07 -29.80 -24.43
C LEU A 615 -25.40 -28.31 -24.31
N LEU A 616 -26.54 -28.00 -23.70
CA LEU A 616 -26.84 -26.64 -23.23
C LEU A 616 -26.77 -26.63 -21.70
N SER A 617 -25.90 -25.79 -21.13
CA SER A 617 -25.77 -25.57 -19.69
C SER A 617 -26.19 -24.16 -19.30
N VAL A 618 -26.93 -24.03 -18.21
CA VAL A 618 -27.21 -22.73 -17.58
C VAL A 618 -26.21 -22.50 -16.44
N LEU A 619 -26.11 -23.48 -15.55
CA LEU A 619 -25.18 -23.58 -14.43
C LEU A 619 -24.71 -25.05 -14.29
N PRO A 620 -23.59 -25.33 -13.59
CA PRO A 620 -23.20 -26.70 -13.26
C PRO A 620 -24.35 -27.49 -12.64
N GLY A 621 -24.57 -28.73 -13.11
CA GLY A 621 -25.72 -29.56 -12.70
C GLY A 621 -27.07 -29.17 -13.33
N ILE A 622 -27.20 -28.04 -14.02
CA ILE A 622 -28.42 -27.60 -14.72
C ILE A 622 -28.14 -27.53 -16.23
N SER A 623 -28.23 -28.68 -16.87
CA SER A 623 -27.97 -28.85 -18.31
C SER A 623 -28.95 -29.81 -18.98
N MET A 624 -29.12 -29.65 -20.30
CA MET A 624 -29.93 -30.54 -21.13
C MET A 624 -29.08 -31.14 -22.26
N PRO A 625 -29.32 -32.42 -22.63
CA PRO A 625 -30.45 -33.28 -22.24
C PRO A 625 -30.31 -33.96 -20.87
N ILE A 626 -29.13 -33.93 -20.27
CA ILE A 626 -28.85 -34.53 -18.95
C ILE A 626 -28.14 -33.51 -18.05
N PRO A 627 -28.39 -33.53 -16.73
CA PRO A 627 -27.54 -32.88 -15.74
C PRO A 627 -26.12 -33.42 -15.81
N VAL A 628 -25.14 -32.55 -16.04
CA VAL A 628 -23.71 -32.91 -16.03
C VAL A 628 -22.96 -32.06 -15.02
N ASP A 629 -21.98 -32.68 -14.38
CA ASP A 629 -21.10 -32.04 -13.40
C ASP A 629 -19.64 -32.48 -13.64
N GLY A 630 -19.20 -32.36 -14.89
CA GLY A 630 -17.81 -32.64 -15.29
C GLY A 630 -17.47 -34.08 -15.66
N ASP A 631 -18.45 -34.99 -15.75
CA ASP A 631 -18.21 -36.43 -16.01
C ASP A 631 -18.37 -36.87 -17.47
N VAL A 632 -18.80 -35.97 -18.36
CA VAL A 632 -19.20 -36.31 -19.73
C VAL A 632 -18.48 -35.45 -20.76
N SER A 633 -18.06 -36.04 -21.86
CA SER A 633 -17.47 -35.34 -23.01
C SER A 633 -18.54 -34.87 -24.02
N THR A 634 -18.29 -33.77 -24.74
CA THR A 634 -19.22 -33.25 -25.75
C THR A 634 -18.54 -32.65 -26.98
N THR A 635 -19.22 -32.70 -28.12
CA THR A 635 -18.78 -32.08 -29.38
C THR A 635 -19.16 -30.61 -29.44
N PHE A 636 -20.37 -30.25 -28.98
CA PHE A 636 -20.84 -28.88 -28.95
C PHE A 636 -21.44 -28.54 -27.58
N SER A 637 -20.94 -27.48 -26.95
CA SER A 637 -21.45 -26.97 -25.67
C SER A 637 -21.80 -25.49 -25.77
N LEU A 638 -22.99 -25.12 -25.29
CA LEU A 638 -23.42 -23.74 -25.13
C LEU A 638 -23.72 -23.46 -23.65
N ASN A 639 -23.03 -22.49 -23.06
CA ASN A 639 -23.09 -22.17 -21.63
C ASN A 639 -23.60 -20.74 -21.41
N LEU A 640 -24.75 -20.58 -20.75
CA LEU A 640 -25.35 -19.26 -20.57
C LEU A 640 -24.70 -18.44 -19.44
N PHE A 641 -24.40 -19.06 -18.28
CA PHE A 641 -23.71 -18.37 -17.18
C PHE A 641 -22.43 -19.10 -16.79
N ALA A 642 -22.54 -20.39 -16.50
CA ALA A 642 -21.39 -21.23 -16.21
C ALA A 642 -21.62 -22.66 -16.73
N GLY A 643 -20.64 -23.19 -17.46
CA GLY A 643 -20.62 -24.59 -17.91
C GLY A 643 -19.54 -25.40 -17.23
N TYR A 644 -19.83 -26.66 -16.94
CA TYR A 644 -18.84 -27.61 -16.46
C TYR A 644 -18.96 -28.96 -17.18
N VAL A 645 -17.96 -29.29 -17.99
CA VAL A 645 -17.93 -30.51 -18.83
C VAL A 645 -16.64 -31.30 -18.63
N GLY A 646 -16.70 -32.59 -18.96
CA GLY A 646 -15.53 -33.48 -18.91
C GLY A 646 -14.50 -33.08 -19.96
N GLY A 647 -14.88 -33.10 -21.24
CA GLY A 647 -14.00 -32.75 -22.37
C GLY A 647 -14.77 -32.18 -23.57
N ILE A 648 -14.07 -31.43 -24.42
CA ILE A 648 -14.62 -30.85 -25.66
C ILE A 648 -13.90 -31.43 -26.88
N GLU A 649 -14.66 -31.97 -27.84
CA GLU A 649 -14.18 -32.44 -29.15
C GLU A 649 -14.86 -31.68 -30.30
N GLY A 650 -14.83 -30.35 -30.25
CA GLY A 650 -15.46 -29.51 -31.27
C GLY A 650 -15.50 -28.03 -30.88
N ALA A 651 -16.65 -27.54 -30.43
CA ALA A 651 -16.80 -26.13 -30.08
C ALA A 651 -17.54 -25.92 -28.75
N GLU A 652 -17.07 -24.97 -27.96
CA GLU A 652 -17.75 -24.52 -26.75
C GLU A 652 -17.88 -22.99 -26.75
N ILE A 653 -19.08 -22.49 -26.44
CA ILE A 653 -19.39 -21.07 -26.39
C ILE A 653 -20.05 -20.77 -25.05
N GLY A 654 -19.47 -19.87 -24.28
CA GLY A 654 -19.97 -19.43 -22.98
C GLY A 654 -20.17 -17.93 -22.93
N TYR A 655 -21.29 -17.44 -22.41
CA TYR A 655 -21.44 -16.02 -22.11
C TYR A 655 -20.68 -15.63 -20.83
N GLY A 656 -20.64 -16.48 -19.81
CA GLY A 656 -19.83 -16.29 -18.61
C GLY A 656 -18.56 -17.14 -18.60
N LEU A 657 -18.60 -18.23 -17.84
CA LEU A 657 -17.45 -19.11 -17.59
C LEU A 657 -17.61 -20.50 -18.25
N ASN A 658 -16.54 -21.01 -18.83
CA ASN A 658 -16.46 -22.41 -19.27
C ASN A 658 -15.40 -23.15 -18.44
N ARG A 659 -15.77 -24.27 -17.82
CA ARG A 659 -14.85 -25.16 -17.11
C ARG A 659 -14.83 -26.54 -17.78
N VAL A 660 -13.64 -26.99 -18.17
CA VAL A 660 -13.41 -28.30 -18.80
C VAL A 660 -12.43 -29.07 -17.93
N ARG A 661 -12.81 -30.24 -17.43
CA ARG A 661 -11.98 -31.04 -16.52
C ARG A 661 -10.76 -31.63 -17.23
N GLU A 662 -10.96 -32.15 -18.43
CA GLU A 662 -9.98 -32.87 -19.24
C GLU A 662 -9.40 -31.92 -20.30
N GLY A 663 -9.62 -32.18 -21.60
CA GLY A 663 -9.02 -31.40 -22.69
C GLY A 663 -10.04 -30.74 -23.61
N VAL A 664 -9.55 -29.77 -24.37
CA VAL A 664 -10.28 -29.15 -25.48
C VAL A 664 -9.55 -29.46 -26.78
N HIS A 665 -10.24 -30.10 -27.72
CA HIS A 665 -9.80 -30.29 -29.09
C HIS A 665 -10.78 -29.55 -30.01
N GLY A 666 -10.40 -28.35 -30.44
CA GLY A 666 -11.25 -27.50 -31.27
C GLY A 666 -11.25 -26.03 -30.83
N ALA A 667 -12.43 -25.42 -30.67
CA ALA A 667 -12.57 -23.99 -30.37
C ALA A 667 -13.38 -23.73 -29.08
N GLN A 668 -12.91 -22.82 -28.24
CA GLN A 668 -13.57 -22.46 -27.00
C GLN A 668 -13.63 -20.94 -26.83
N PHE A 669 -14.82 -20.39 -26.60
CA PHE A 669 -15.07 -18.96 -26.45
C PHE A 669 -15.83 -18.68 -25.15
N ALA A 670 -15.37 -17.72 -24.36
CA ALA A 670 -16.06 -17.28 -23.15
C ALA A 670 -16.16 -15.75 -23.07
N GLY A 671 -17.28 -15.21 -22.58
CA GLY A 671 -17.39 -13.78 -22.29
C GLY A 671 -16.52 -13.35 -21.10
N LEU A 672 -16.38 -14.19 -20.07
CA LEU A 672 -15.47 -13.91 -18.94
C LEU A 672 -14.22 -14.77 -18.97
N GLY A 673 -14.36 -16.10 -18.93
CA GLY A 673 -13.16 -16.94 -18.83
C GLY A 673 -13.32 -18.42 -19.11
N ASN A 674 -12.21 -19.02 -19.54
CA ASN A 674 -12.08 -20.45 -19.80
C ASN A 674 -11.10 -21.09 -18.82
N LEU A 675 -11.48 -22.22 -18.22
CA LEU A 675 -10.67 -23.00 -17.30
C LEU A 675 -10.59 -24.45 -17.81
N VAL A 676 -9.42 -24.88 -18.28
CA VAL A 676 -9.20 -26.24 -18.82
C VAL A 676 -8.17 -26.95 -17.95
N GLY A 677 -8.53 -28.10 -17.37
CA GLY A 677 -7.63 -28.86 -16.50
C GLY A 677 -6.47 -29.53 -17.24
N GLY A 678 -6.70 -29.95 -18.49
CA GLY A 678 -5.76 -30.66 -19.35
C GLY A 678 -5.29 -29.84 -20.55
N ARG A 679 -5.06 -30.53 -21.68
CA ARG A 679 -4.46 -29.94 -22.89
C ARG A 679 -5.50 -29.23 -23.75
N VAL A 680 -5.12 -28.10 -24.34
CA VAL A 680 -5.89 -27.41 -25.36
C VAL A 680 -5.19 -27.56 -26.71
N THR A 681 -5.89 -28.08 -27.71
CA THR A 681 -5.45 -28.15 -29.11
C THR A 681 -6.45 -27.40 -29.97
N GLY A 682 -6.08 -26.22 -30.47
CA GLY A 682 -6.94 -25.37 -31.29
C GLY A 682 -7.00 -23.91 -30.82
N PHE A 683 -8.21 -23.35 -30.72
CA PHE A 683 -8.44 -21.93 -30.40
C PHE A 683 -9.14 -21.77 -29.06
N GLN A 684 -8.62 -20.90 -28.20
CA GLN A 684 -9.26 -20.53 -26.94
C GLN A 684 -9.29 -19.01 -26.78
N ALA A 685 -10.46 -18.44 -26.55
CA ALA A 685 -10.62 -17.00 -26.40
C ALA A 685 -11.56 -16.63 -25.25
N ALA A 686 -11.18 -15.62 -24.47
CA ALA A 686 -11.97 -15.11 -23.34
C ALA A 686 -11.98 -13.59 -23.27
N GLY A 687 -13.08 -13.00 -22.78
CA GLY A 687 -13.13 -11.55 -22.53
C GLY A 687 -12.20 -11.10 -21.39
N ALA A 688 -12.00 -11.91 -20.34
CA ALA A 688 -11.08 -11.58 -19.26
C ALA A 688 -9.90 -12.54 -19.16
N ALA A 689 -10.12 -13.85 -18.95
CA ALA A 689 -9.03 -14.77 -18.63
C ALA A 689 -9.14 -16.18 -19.22
N ASN A 690 -8.01 -16.76 -19.63
CA ASN A 690 -7.88 -18.19 -19.91
C ASN A 690 -6.89 -18.85 -18.96
N VAL A 691 -7.24 -20.04 -18.45
CA VAL A 691 -6.39 -20.88 -17.60
C VAL A 691 -6.35 -22.29 -18.19
N THR A 692 -5.15 -22.79 -18.49
CA THR A 692 -4.93 -24.15 -19.02
C THR A 692 -3.91 -24.88 -18.16
N GLY A 693 -4.32 -25.99 -17.56
CA GLY A 693 -3.50 -26.80 -16.67
C GLY A 693 -2.53 -27.74 -17.40
N GLY A 694 -2.82 -28.11 -18.65
CA GLY A 694 -1.91 -28.89 -19.52
C GLY A 694 -1.14 -28.02 -20.51
N GLY A 695 -0.67 -28.63 -21.60
CA GLY A 695 -0.05 -27.91 -22.73
C GLY A 695 -1.06 -27.22 -23.65
N LEU A 696 -0.59 -26.28 -24.46
CA LEU A 696 -1.40 -25.60 -25.48
C LEU A 696 -0.74 -25.79 -26.84
N ARG A 697 -1.49 -26.29 -27.82
CA ARG A 697 -1.11 -26.30 -29.22
C ARG A 697 -2.12 -25.50 -30.04
N GLY A 698 -1.78 -24.29 -30.43
CA GLY A 698 -2.67 -23.39 -31.17
C GLY A 698 -2.65 -21.95 -30.69
N PHE A 699 -3.83 -21.34 -30.54
CA PHE A 699 -3.99 -19.92 -30.23
C PHE A 699 -4.81 -19.71 -28.95
N GLN A 700 -4.29 -18.92 -28.01
CA GLN A 700 -5.00 -18.55 -26.78
C GLN A 700 -5.02 -17.02 -26.64
N ALA A 701 -6.20 -16.43 -26.52
CA ALA A 701 -6.37 -14.99 -26.41
C ALA A 701 -7.30 -14.55 -25.28
N ALA A 702 -6.90 -13.53 -24.50
CA ALA A 702 -7.70 -12.99 -23.42
C ALA A 702 -7.68 -11.46 -23.39
N GLY A 703 -8.76 -10.82 -22.93
CA GLY A 703 -8.75 -9.37 -22.72
C GLY A 703 -7.80 -8.93 -21.60
N ALA A 704 -7.55 -9.77 -20.59
CA ALA A 704 -6.62 -9.44 -19.50
C ALA A 704 -5.50 -10.48 -19.32
N VAL A 705 -5.82 -11.75 -19.05
CA VAL A 705 -4.83 -12.73 -18.57
C VAL A 705 -4.90 -14.07 -19.30
N ASN A 706 -3.76 -14.60 -19.72
CA ASN A 706 -3.64 -16.02 -20.06
C ASN A 706 -2.65 -16.73 -19.13
N LEU A 707 -3.02 -17.89 -18.63
CA LEU A 707 -2.17 -18.76 -17.83
C LEU A 707 -2.11 -20.16 -18.46
N LEU A 708 -0.89 -20.61 -18.73
CA LEU A 708 -0.59 -21.96 -19.21
C LEU A 708 0.42 -22.62 -18.26
N ASP A 709 -0.01 -23.63 -17.52
CA ASP A 709 0.83 -24.29 -16.49
C ASP A 709 1.67 -25.45 -17.06
N GLY A 710 1.36 -25.92 -18.27
CA GLY A 710 2.06 -27.02 -18.95
C GLY A 710 1.88 -28.40 -18.30
N GLY A 711 1.34 -28.46 -17.07
CA GLY A 711 1.23 -29.67 -16.24
C GLY A 711 2.11 -29.62 -14.99
N ALA A 712 2.79 -28.50 -14.70
CA ALA A 712 3.71 -28.38 -13.57
C ALA A 712 3.03 -28.56 -12.20
N ARG A 713 1.76 -28.16 -12.05
CA ARG A 713 0.96 -28.38 -10.82
C ARG A 713 0.51 -29.84 -10.67
N LEU A 714 0.06 -30.47 -11.77
CA LEU A 714 -0.29 -31.89 -11.82
C LEU A 714 0.92 -32.80 -11.54
N ALA A 715 2.11 -32.38 -11.98
CA ALA A 715 3.34 -33.13 -11.77
C ALA A 715 3.85 -33.02 -10.31
N ARG A 716 3.52 -31.95 -9.56
CA ARG A 716 3.86 -31.81 -8.13
C ARG A 716 2.98 -32.66 -7.20
N LEU A 717 1.77 -32.99 -7.64
CA LEU A 717 0.84 -33.85 -6.90
C LEU A 717 1.17 -35.35 -7.04
N ARG A 718 2.01 -35.73 -8.00
CA ARG A 718 2.54 -37.09 -8.13
C ARG A 718 3.85 -37.18 -7.35
N GLU A 719 3.76 -37.70 -6.13
CA GLU A 719 4.82 -37.72 -5.12
C GLU A 719 5.89 -38.83 -5.34
N ASP A 720 6.03 -39.40 -6.54
CA ASP A 720 6.95 -40.51 -6.80
C ASP A 720 7.81 -40.29 -8.07
N GLY A 721 9.13 -40.39 -7.86
CA GLY A 721 10.09 -40.93 -8.85
C GLY A 721 10.62 -39.97 -9.93
N ASP A 722 11.89 -40.18 -10.28
CA ASP A 722 12.61 -39.53 -11.38
C ASP A 722 11.74 -39.35 -12.64
N ARG A 723 11.63 -38.11 -13.13
CA ARG A 723 10.81 -37.78 -14.31
C ARG A 723 11.56 -38.13 -15.60
N GLU A 724 11.03 -39.07 -16.37
CA GLU A 724 11.54 -39.40 -17.72
C GLU A 724 10.89 -38.60 -18.86
N GLU A 725 9.69 -38.01 -18.67
CA GLU A 725 8.93 -37.37 -19.75
C GLU A 725 8.84 -35.83 -19.61
N PRO A 726 9.18 -35.05 -20.67
CA PRO A 726 9.16 -33.59 -20.63
C PRO A 726 7.74 -33.00 -20.58
N VAL A 727 7.57 -31.93 -19.81
CA VAL A 727 6.29 -31.21 -19.67
C VAL A 727 6.08 -30.31 -20.89
N MET A 728 5.05 -30.61 -21.69
CA MET A 728 4.70 -29.84 -22.89
C MET A 728 4.17 -28.45 -22.52
N GLY A 729 4.82 -27.38 -23.02
CA GLY A 729 4.39 -26.00 -22.81
C GLY A 729 3.49 -25.47 -23.94
N LEU A 730 3.87 -24.31 -24.48
CA LEU A 730 3.18 -23.63 -25.60
C LEU A 730 3.74 -24.08 -26.95
N GLU A 731 2.90 -24.56 -27.85
CA GLU A 731 3.17 -24.70 -29.29
C GLU A 731 2.20 -23.78 -30.07
N GLY A 732 2.54 -22.49 -30.22
CA GLY A 732 1.68 -21.54 -30.93
C GLY A 732 1.76 -20.10 -30.42
N VAL A 733 0.61 -19.44 -30.23
CA VAL A 733 0.55 -18.02 -29.83
C VAL A 733 -0.34 -17.83 -28.60
N GLN A 734 0.16 -17.06 -27.65
CA GLN A 734 -0.57 -16.63 -26.45
C GLN A 734 -0.64 -15.10 -26.45
N ALA A 735 -1.85 -14.52 -26.43
CA ALA A 735 -2.07 -13.08 -26.56
C ALA A 735 -3.01 -12.51 -25.49
N ALA A 736 -2.57 -11.53 -24.71
CA ALA A 736 -3.37 -10.96 -23.62
C ALA A 736 -3.30 -9.43 -23.57
N GLY A 737 -4.37 -8.77 -23.12
CA GLY A 737 -4.34 -7.33 -22.91
C GLY A 737 -3.41 -6.88 -21.77
N ALA A 738 -3.18 -7.72 -20.75
CA ALA A 738 -2.28 -7.39 -19.64
C ALA A 738 -1.14 -8.40 -19.47
N LEU A 739 -1.46 -9.68 -19.22
CA LEU A 739 -0.49 -10.65 -18.72
C LEU A 739 -0.59 -12.01 -19.42
N ASN A 740 0.55 -12.55 -19.86
CA ASN A 740 0.69 -13.96 -20.23
C ASN A 740 1.67 -14.66 -19.28
N ILE A 741 1.25 -15.82 -18.74
CA ILE A 741 2.09 -16.73 -17.97
C ILE A 741 2.18 -18.07 -18.71
N LEU A 742 3.40 -18.56 -18.84
CA LEU A 742 3.74 -19.85 -19.45
C LEU A 742 4.68 -20.62 -18.52
N SER A 743 4.36 -21.88 -18.28
CA SER A 743 5.21 -22.88 -17.64
C SER A 743 5.31 -24.09 -18.57
N GLY A 744 6.52 -24.60 -18.77
CA GLY A 744 6.76 -25.82 -19.54
C GLY A 744 8.21 -25.98 -19.95
N ASP A 745 8.68 -27.23 -20.04
CA ASP A 745 10.08 -27.50 -20.33
C ASP A 745 10.43 -27.08 -21.75
N HIS A 746 9.50 -27.28 -22.69
CA HIS A 746 9.67 -27.01 -24.11
C HIS A 746 8.48 -26.22 -24.64
N SER A 747 8.73 -24.96 -24.99
CA SER A 747 7.75 -24.08 -25.62
C SER A 747 8.31 -23.51 -26.92
N GLN A 748 7.49 -23.50 -27.97
CA GLN A 748 7.78 -22.92 -29.26
C GLN A 748 6.62 -22.01 -29.69
N GLY A 749 6.87 -20.72 -29.83
CA GLY A 749 5.77 -19.80 -30.10
C GLY A 749 6.01 -18.33 -29.86
N ALA A 750 4.93 -17.57 -29.81
CA ALA A 750 4.94 -16.15 -29.47
C ALA A 750 4.06 -15.87 -28.24
N GLN A 751 4.57 -15.03 -27.33
CA GLN A 751 3.77 -14.44 -26.25
C GLN A 751 3.65 -12.93 -26.46
N LEU A 752 2.42 -12.43 -26.54
CA LEU A 752 2.09 -11.04 -26.84
C LEU A 752 1.22 -10.47 -25.71
N ALA A 753 1.72 -9.53 -24.93
CA ALA A 753 0.98 -8.94 -23.81
C ALA A 753 0.96 -7.41 -23.91
N GLY A 754 -0.09 -6.76 -23.41
CA GLY A 754 -0.06 -5.31 -23.24
C GLY A 754 0.93 -4.86 -22.18
N ALA A 755 1.13 -5.62 -21.10
CA ALA A 755 2.04 -5.26 -20.01
C ALA A 755 3.17 -6.27 -19.80
N VAL A 756 2.86 -7.54 -19.50
CA VAL A 756 3.85 -8.51 -19.01
C VAL A 756 3.74 -9.88 -19.69
N ASN A 757 4.89 -10.43 -20.11
CA ASN A 757 5.01 -11.86 -20.46
C ASN A 757 5.97 -12.56 -19.49
N LEU A 758 5.60 -13.74 -19.02
CA LEU A 758 6.43 -14.61 -18.19
C LEU A 758 6.50 -16.01 -18.80
N ALA A 759 7.71 -16.52 -19.02
CA ALA A 759 7.99 -17.89 -19.45
C ALA A 759 8.94 -18.60 -18.46
N ALA A 760 8.38 -19.46 -17.61
CA ALA A 760 9.13 -20.39 -16.77
C ALA A 760 9.49 -21.64 -17.60
N GLY A 761 10.77 -21.83 -17.88
CA GLY A 761 11.28 -22.89 -18.75
C GLY A 761 11.89 -22.36 -20.07
N SER A 762 11.95 -23.23 -21.09
CA SER A 762 12.55 -22.85 -22.38
C SER A 762 11.51 -22.38 -23.39
N LEU A 763 11.73 -21.20 -23.95
CA LEU A 763 10.91 -20.62 -25.00
C LEU A 763 11.74 -20.38 -26.27
N ARG A 764 11.35 -21.06 -27.35
CA ARG A 764 11.86 -20.82 -28.70
C ARG A 764 10.88 -19.95 -29.48
N GLY A 765 11.18 -18.66 -29.60
CA GLY A 765 10.36 -17.73 -30.38
C GLY A 765 10.43 -16.30 -29.87
N VAL A 766 9.28 -15.61 -29.79
CA VAL A 766 9.22 -14.17 -29.54
C VAL A 766 8.38 -13.85 -28.30
N GLN A 767 8.87 -12.96 -27.43
CA GLN A 767 8.05 -12.31 -26.41
C GLN A 767 7.96 -10.81 -26.71
N MET A 768 6.74 -10.27 -26.70
CA MET A 768 6.50 -8.84 -26.91
C MET A 768 5.53 -8.31 -25.86
N SER A 769 5.95 -7.29 -25.11
CA SER A 769 5.17 -6.68 -24.05
C SER A 769 5.32 -5.16 -24.04
N GLY A 770 4.30 -4.41 -23.61
CA GLY A 770 4.44 -2.96 -23.40
C GLY A 770 5.35 -2.58 -22.24
N ALA A 771 5.58 -3.47 -21.27
CA ALA A 771 6.46 -3.19 -20.12
C ALA A 771 7.56 -4.24 -19.94
N VAL A 772 7.23 -5.45 -19.48
CA VAL A 772 8.23 -6.42 -19.00
C VAL A 772 8.10 -7.79 -19.67
N ASN A 773 9.20 -8.29 -20.23
CA ASN A 773 9.32 -9.70 -20.61
C ASN A 773 10.29 -10.44 -19.69
N VAL A 774 9.88 -11.61 -19.19
CA VAL A 774 10.75 -12.50 -18.42
C VAL A 774 10.73 -13.91 -19.02
N ALA A 775 11.92 -14.51 -19.16
CA ALA A 775 12.07 -15.91 -19.56
C ALA A 775 13.25 -16.57 -18.83
N GLU A 776 13.19 -17.84 -18.48
CA GLU A 776 14.40 -18.53 -18.00
C GLU A 776 15.40 -18.74 -19.15
N ARG A 777 14.95 -19.41 -20.22
CA ARG A 777 15.79 -19.67 -21.41
C ARG A 777 15.06 -19.25 -22.67
N LEU A 778 15.62 -18.28 -23.37
CA LEU A 778 15.08 -17.75 -24.62
C LEU A 778 15.94 -18.13 -25.82
N PHE A 779 15.35 -18.78 -26.81
CA PHE A 779 15.92 -18.98 -28.15
C PHE A 779 15.12 -18.16 -29.16
N GLY A 780 15.44 -16.88 -29.29
CA GLY A 780 14.72 -15.96 -30.16
C GLY A 780 14.81 -14.51 -29.69
N ALA A 781 13.70 -13.77 -29.67
CA ALA A 781 13.72 -12.32 -29.45
C ALA A 781 12.74 -11.84 -28.36
N GLN A 782 13.15 -10.83 -27.60
CA GLN A 782 12.33 -10.12 -26.61
C GLN A 782 12.20 -8.64 -26.99
N PHE A 783 10.98 -8.10 -26.91
CA PHE A 783 10.65 -6.71 -27.18
C PHE A 783 9.80 -6.13 -26.04
N GLY A 784 10.35 -5.18 -25.28
CA GLY A 784 9.66 -4.55 -24.16
C GLY A 784 10.53 -3.47 -23.53
N VAL A 785 9.99 -2.68 -22.61
CA VAL A 785 10.79 -1.65 -21.91
C VAL A 785 11.90 -2.32 -21.09
N VAL A 786 11.58 -3.44 -20.44
CA VAL A 786 12.53 -4.24 -19.67
C VAL A 786 12.46 -5.69 -20.12
N ASN A 787 13.60 -6.26 -20.49
CA ASN A 787 13.72 -7.67 -20.88
C ASN A 787 14.70 -8.38 -19.96
N VAL A 788 14.25 -9.51 -19.39
CA VAL A 788 15.02 -10.27 -18.40
C VAL A 788 15.05 -11.73 -18.81
N ALA A 789 16.24 -12.33 -18.80
CA ALA A 789 16.35 -13.78 -18.90
C ALA A 789 17.61 -14.38 -18.26
N ASP A 790 17.58 -15.66 -17.89
CA ASP A 790 18.81 -16.32 -17.40
C ASP A 790 19.74 -16.69 -18.56
N SER A 791 19.17 -17.12 -19.69
CA SER A 791 19.94 -17.40 -20.91
C SER A 791 19.20 -16.94 -22.15
N VAL A 792 19.89 -16.21 -23.02
CA VAL A 792 19.37 -15.74 -24.30
C VAL A 792 20.31 -16.15 -25.42
N ARG A 793 19.75 -16.85 -26.41
CA ARG A 793 20.37 -17.05 -27.71
C ARG A 793 19.49 -16.39 -28.78
N GLY A 794 19.84 -15.16 -29.14
CA GLY A 794 19.07 -14.36 -30.08
C GLY A 794 19.18 -12.86 -29.81
N ALA A 795 18.08 -12.17 -29.55
CA ALA A 795 18.09 -10.71 -29.38
C ALA A 795 17.17 -10.17 -28.27
N GLN A 796 17.53 -9.04 -27.67
CA GLN A 796 16.66 -8.29 -26.76
C GLN A 796 16.64 -6.80 -27.17
N PHE A 797 15.45 -6.22 -27.20
CA PHE A 797 15.22 -4.82 -27.56
C PHE A 797 14.38 -4.15 -26.48
N GLY A 798 14.97 -3.16 -25.79
CA GLY A 798 14.31 -2.47 -24.69
C GLY A 798 15.12 -1.31 -24.16
N VAL A 799 14.61 -0.61 -23.15
CA VAL A 799 15.40 0.41 -22.44
C VAL A 799 16.46 -0.27 -21.58
N VAL A 800 16.08 -1.37 -20.92
CA VAL A 800 16.94 -2.18 -20.07
C VAL A 800 16.87 -3.64 -20.51
N ASN A 801 18.02 -4.24 -20.82
CA ASN A 801 18.13 -5.67 -21.14
C ASN A 801 19.07 -6.34 -20.15
N VAL A 802 18.60 -7.42 -19.52
CA VAL A 802 19.34 -8.19 -18.52
C VAL A 802 19.36 -9.66 -18.93
N ALA A 803 20.55 -10.26 -18.95
CA ALA A 803 20.73 -11.67 -19.24
C ALA A 803 21.78 -12.31 -18.32
N GLY A 804 21.60 -13.54 -17.82
CA GLY A 804 22.73 -14.27 -17.22
C GLY A 804 23.79 -14.59 -18.28
N THR A 805 23.38 -15.31 -19.31
CA THR A 805 24.19 -15.62 -20.49
C THR A 805 23.54 -15.06 -21.75
N MET A 806 24.26 -14.27 -22.52
CA MET A 806 23.78 -13.66 -23.75
C MET A 806 24.64 -14.06 -24.94
N SER A 807 24.04 -14.70 -25.94
CA SER A 807 24.64 -15.00 -27.23
C SER A 807 23.83 -14.37 -28.35
N GLY A 808 24.29 -13.24 -28.88
CA GLY A 808 23.62 -12.50 -29.94
C GLY A 808 23.63 -10.98 -29.76
N PHE A 809 22.47 -10.34 -29.83
CA PHE A 809 22.34 -8.88 -29.91
C PHE A 809 21.47 -8.29 -28.79
N GLN A 810 21.96 -7.30 -28.04
CA GLN A 810 21.10 -6.50 -27.15
C GLN A 810 21.09 -5.05 -27.63
N ALA A 811 19.92 -4.42 -27.68
CA ALA A 811 19.77 -2.99 -27.93
C ALA A 811 18.96 -2.33 -26.81
N GLY A 812 19.58 -1.38 -26.12
CA GLY A 812 18.95 -0.60 -25.07
C GLY A 812 19.86 0.47 -24.48
N ILE A 813 19.32 1.34 -23.64
CA ILE A 813 20.16 2.34 -22.94
C ILE A 813 21.15 1.61 -22.03
N ILE A 814 20.65 0.57 -21.34
CA ILE A 814 21.41 -0.26 -20.41
C ILE A 814 21.32 -1.72 -20.84
N ASN A 815 22.46 -2.35 -21.05
CA ASN A 815 22.59 -3.77 -21.37
C ASN A 815 23.48 -4.45 -20.33
N VAL A 816 23.00 -5.51 -19.70
CA VAL A 816 23.70 -6.21 -18.62
C VAL A 816 23.72 -7.70 -18.92
N ALA A 817 24.91 -8.31 -18.93
CA ALA A 817 24.99 -9.77 -18.87
C ALA A 817 26.22 -10.32 -18.14
N ASP A 818 26.06 -11.38 -17.34
CA ASP A 818 27.23 -12.01 -16.69
C ASP A 818 28.22 -12.56 -17.74
N LYS A 819 27.72 -13.25 -18.76
CA LYS A 819 28.54 -13.66 -19.91
C LYS A 819 27.90 -13.19 -21.20
N PHE A 820 28.60 -12.35 -21.97
CA PHE A 820 28.12 -11.84 -23.24
C PHE A 820 29.04 -12.27 -24.40
N GLU A 821 28.45 -12.89 -25.43
CA GLU A 821 29.06 -13.21 -26.71
C GLU A 821 28.23 -12.59 -27.85
N GLY A 822 28.65 -11.44 -28.38
CA GLY A 822 27.95 -10.75 -29.46
C GLY A 822 28.04 -9.23 -29.37
N VAL A 823 26.95 -8.53 -29.72
CA VAL A 823 26.92 -7.06 -29.84
C VAL A 823 25.92 -6.45 -28.85
N PRO A 824 26.39 -5.75 -27.81
CA PRO A 824 25.56 -4.91 -26.95
C PRO A 824 25.57 -3.47 -27.45
N LEU A 825 24.46 -3.02 -28.06
CA LEU A 825 24.27 -1.64 -28.48
C LEU A 825 23.56 -0.86 -27.37
N GLY A 826 24.28 0.02 -26.69
CA GLY A 826 23.70 0.84 -25.64
C GLY A 826 24.60 1.94 -25.12
N LEU A 827 24.06 2.79 -24.24
CA LEU A 827 24.86 3.84 -23.61
C LEU A 827 25.83 3.24 -22.59
N LEU A 828 25.32 2.27 -21.83
CA LEU A 828 26.08 1.52 -20.83
C LEU A 828 25.90 0.02 -21.05
N ASN A 829 27.01 -0.69 -21.25
CA ASN A 829 27.02 -2.13 -21.45
C ASN A 829 27.89 -2.81 -20.40
N TYR A 830 27.28 -3.54 -19.47
CA TYR A 830 28.00 -4.34 -18.50
C TYR A 830 28.12 -5.79 -18.95
N SER A 831 29.34 -6.32 -18.97
CA SER A 831 29.54 -7.75 -18.97
C SER A 831 30.76 -8.19 -18.19
N ARG A 832 30.65 -9.30 -17.43
CA ARG A 832 31.74 -9.78 -16.56
C ARG A 832 32.94 -10.30 -17.37
N ASN A 833 32.70 -10.90 -18.52
CA ASN A 833 33.73 -11.25 -19.51
C ASN A 833 33.98 -10.14 -20.55
N GLY A 834 33.41 -8.95 -20.32
CA GLY A 834 33.51 -7.79 -21.19
C GLY A 834 34.68 -6.87 -20.85
N ARG A 835 34.59 -5.64 -21.36
CA ARG A 835 35.58 -4.58 -21.14
C ARG A 835 34.97 -3.39 -20.43
N TRP A 836 35.76 -2.76 -19.57
CA TRP A 836 35.43 -1.60 -18.75
C TRP A 836 36.68 -0.74 -18.66
N ASP A 837 37.03 -0.13 -19.79
CA ASP A 837 38.34 0.48 -19.94
C ASP A 837 38.24 1.99 -19.78
N LEU A 838 39.14 2.57 -18.99
CA LEU A 838 39.27 4.02 -18.87
C LEU A 838 40.23 4.52 -19.95
N GLU A 839 39.75 5.40 -20.83
CA GLU A 839 40.52 6.04 -21.89
C GLU A 839 40.95 7.43 -21.44
N ILE A 840 42.25 7.72 -21.55
CA ILE A 840 42.79 9.08 -21.47
C ILE A 840 43.51 9.35 -22.78
N SER A 841 43.07 10.35 -23.53
CA SER A 841 43.61 10.64 -24.86
C SER A 841 43.61 12.13 -25.19
N GLY A 842 44.29 12.48 -26.26
CA GLY A 842 44.29 13.82 -26.83
C GLY A 842 44.27 13.75 -28.35
N ASP A 843 43.63 14.75 -28.96
CA ASP A 843 43.57 14.94 -30.40
C ASP A 843 43.68 16.43 -30.78
N GLU A 844 43.63 16.73 -32.08
CA GLU A 844 43.73 18.11 -32.61
C GLU A 844 42.59 19.05 -32.17
N THR A 845 41.46 18.50 -31.70
CA THR A 845 40.31 19.29 -31.23
C THR A 845 40.35 19.47 -29.71
N PHE A 846 40.63 18.40 -28.98
CA PHE A 846 40.67 18.40 -27.52
C PHE A 846 41.99 17.82 -27.03
N PRO A 847 42.85 18.63 -26.37
CA PRO A 847 44.10 18.15 -25.79
C PRO A 847 43.90 17.10 -24.70
N LEU A 848 42.74 17.11 -24.02
CA LEU A 848 42.37 16.14 -23.00
C LEU A 848 40.96 15.60 -23.24
N LEU A 849 40.87 14.29 -23.36
CA LEU A 849 39.65 13.50 -23.39
C LEU A 849 39.77 12.39 -22.35
N VAL A 850 38.75 12.29 -21.51
CA VAL A 850 38.57 11.19 -20.55
C VAL A 850 37.32 10.42 -20.95
N GLY A 851 37.48 9.15 -21.27
CA GLY A 851 36.41 8.29 -21.78
C GLY A 851 36.31 6.97 -21.03
N LEU A 852 35.13 6.38 -21.09
CA LEU A 852 34.82 5.06 -20.58
C LEU A 852 34.36 4.19 -21.75
N ARG A 853 35.01 3.04 -21.95
CA ARG A 853 34.63 2.03 -22.95
C ARG A 853 33.94 0.86 -22.26
N THR A 854 32.69 0.61 -22.61
CA THR A 854 31.87 -0.45 -21.99
C THR A 854 31.32 -1.40 -23.06
N GLY A 855 31.41 -2.71 -22.83
CA GLY A 855 30.84 -3.72 -23.74
C GLY A 855 31.63 -5.02 -23.78
N THR A 856 31.74 -5.60 -24.97
CA THR A 856 32.46 -6.87 -25.20
C THR A 856 33.87 -6.62 -25.74
N GLU A 857 34.65 -7.69 -25.88
CA GLU A 857 35.99 -7.62 -26.47
C GLU A 857 35.98 -7.08 -27.92
N HIS A 858 34.95 -7.43 -28.72
CA HIS A 858 34.88 -7.09 -30.14
C HIS A 858 34.06 -5.84 -30.44
N PHE A 859 33.07 -5.51 -29.62
CA PHE A 859 32.19 -4.36 -29.80
C PHE A 859 31.91 -3.67 -28.47
N TYR A 860 31.98 -2.34 -28.46
CA TYR A 860 31.85 -1.54 -27.25
C TYR A 860 31.26 -0.17 -27.54
N SER A 861 30.65 0.41 -26.52
CA SER A 861 30.23 1.81 -26.50
C SER A 861 31.28 2.66 -25.80
N ILE A 862 31.32 3.94 -26.16
CA ILE A 862 32.28 4.91 -25.66
C ILE A 862 31.48 6.11 -25.17
N LEU A 863 31.70 6.49 -23.92
CA LEU A 863 31.22 7.74 -23.33
C LEU A 863 32.43 8.57 -22.95
N ALA A 864 32.48 9.84 -23.29
CA ALA A 864 33.61 10.68 -22.94
C ALA A 864 33.24 12.12 -22.63
N VAL A 865 34.09 12.74 -21.84
CA VAL A 865 34.13 14.19 -21.64
C VAL A 865 35.46 14.70 -22.16
N ALA A 866 35.43 15.83 -22.85
CA ALA A 866 36.60 16.44 -23.45
C ALA A 866 36.68 17.91 -23.02
N GLY A 867 37.90 18.41 -22.82
CA GLY A 867 38.11 19.75 -22.29
C GLY A 867 39.39 20.40 -22.80
N GLN A 868 39.36 21.72 -22.89
CA GLN A 868 40.49 22.56 -23.24
C GLN A 868 40.48 23.82 -22.35
N SER A 869 41.39 23.88 -21.37
CA SER A 869 41.45 24.97 -20.38
C SER A 869 42.31 26.16 -20.81
N GLU A 870 43.20 25.98 -21.79
CA GLU A 870 44.21 26.98 -22.19
C GLU A 870 43.82 27.81 -23.43
N SER A 871 42.63 27.63 -24.01
CA SER A 871 42.12 28.42 -25.14
C SER A 871 41.14 29.50 -24.70
N THR A 872 41.10 30.63 -25.43
CA THR A 872 40.01 31.62 -25.41
C THR A 872 39.25 31.52 -26.74
N PRO A 873 37.98 31.07 -26.76
CA PRO A 873 37.11 30.66 -25.66
C PRO A 873 37.54 29.34 -25.02
N ARG A 874 37.13 29.14 -23.76
CA ARG A 874 37.23 27.86 -23.05
C ARG A 874 36.25 26.89 -23.67
N ARG A 875 36.70 25.66 -23.92
CA ARG A 875 35.91 24.65 -24.61
C ARG A 875 35.80 23.40 -23.79
N TRP A 876 34.60 22.83 -23.79
CA TRP A 876 34.38 21.50 -23.25
C TRP A 876 33.30 20.81 -24.07
N GLY A 877 33.26 19.49 -24.02
CA GLY A 877 32.28 18.72 -24.77
C GLY A 877 32.01 17.36 -24.15
N MET A 878 30.86 16.83 -24.52
CA MET A 878 30.46 15.46 -24.20
C MET A 878 30.42 14.66 -25.49
N ALA A 879 30.88 13.42 -25.42
CA ALA A 879 30.93 12.53 -26.56
C ALA A 879 30.29 11.18 -26.24
N ALA A 880 29.59 10.63 -27.23
CA ALA A 880 29.08 9.27 -27.21
C ALA A 880 29.38 8.61 -28.55
N GLY A 881 29.64 7.31 -28.52
CA GLY A 881 29.97 6.56 -29.72
C GLY A 881 30.04 5.07 -29.50
N PHE A 882 30.43 4.36 -30.53
CA PHE A 882 30.67 2.91 -30.49
C PHE A 882 31.89 2.56 -31.31
N GLY A 883 32.55 1.48 -30.95
CA GLY A 883 33.75 1.02 -31.60
C GLY A 883 33.80 -0.50 -31.73
N GLY A 884 34.54 -0.94 -32.75
CA GLY A 884 34.87 -2.33 -32.98
C GLY A 884 36.36 -2.57 -32.81
N ARG A 885 36.73 -3.69 -32.17
CA ARG A 885 38.12 -4.13 -32.03
C ARG A 885 38.35 -5.42 -32.81
N ILE A 886 39.34 -5.39 -33.69
CA ILE A 886 39.87 -6.54 -34.40
C ILE A 886 41.17 -6.96 -33.69
N PRO A 887 41.20 -8.10 -32.98
CA PRO A 887 42.42 -8.57 -32.32
C PRO A 887 43.47 -9.00 -33.35
N VAL A 888 44.72 -8.58 -33.15
CA VAL A 888 45.87 -8.93 -34.00
C VAL A 888 47.03 -9.36 -33.08
N GLY A 889 47.09 -10.66 -32.77
CA GLY A 889 48.02 -11.19 -31.76
C GLY A 889 47.72 -10.61 -30.37
N SER A 890 48.74 -10.05 -29.71
CA SER A 890 48.58 -9.34 -28.42
C SER A 890 48.06 -7.89 -28.56
N HIS A 891 47.84 -7.43 -29.79
CA HIS A 891 47.49 -6.04 -30.15
C HIS A 891 46.05 -5.96 -30.70
N GLY A 892 45.60 -4.76 -31.05
CA GLY A 892 44.28 -4.58 -31.66
C GLY A 892 44.22 -3.41 -32.64
N ILE A 893 43.43 -3.57 -33.69
CA ILE A 893 42.99 -2.45 -34.55
C ILE A 893 41.59 -2.07 -34.10
N HIS A 894 41.36 -0.77 -33.90
CA HIS A 894 40.10 -0.22 -33.44
C HIS A 894 39.52 0.72 -34.50
N LEU A 895 38.22 0.58 -34.76
CA LEU A 895 37.44 1.50 -35.57
C LEU A 895 36.30 2.06 -34.72
N ASP A 896 36.39 3.34 -34.37
CA ASP A 896 35.43 4.01 -33.50
C ASP A 896 34.65 5.07 -34.28
N ALA A 897 33.33 5.13 -34.09
CA ALA A 897 32.48 6.23 -34.55
C ALA A 897 31.98 7.01 -33.32
N MET A 898 32.30 8.30 -33.26
CA MET A 898 32.06 9.17 -32.11
C MET A 898 31.28 10.41 -32.54
N HIS A 899 30.43 10.91 -31.65
CA HIS A 899 29.71 12.16 -31.83
C HIS A 899 29.87 13.03 -30.60
N TYR A 900 30.19 14.31 -30.80
CA TYR A 900 30.52 15.28 -29.77
C TYR A 900 29.54 16.45 -29.82
N LYS A 901 29.01 16.84 -28.67
CA LYS A 901 28.38 18.16 -28.46
C LYS A 901 29.42 19.06 -27.83
N ILE A 902 29.73 20.16 -28.50
CA ILE A 902 30.78 21.11 -28.08
C ILE A 902 30.12 22.37 -27.51
N ASN A 903 30.58 22.81 -26.34
CA ASN A 903 30.18 24.03 -25.68
C ASN A 903 31.38 24.99 -25.60
N GLU A 904 31.15 26.27 -25.89
CA GLU A 904 32.19 27.31 -25.91
C GLU A 904 31.78 28.46 -24.98
N ASP A 905 32.63 28.81 -24.01
CA ASP A 905 32.45 29.91 -23.03
C ASP A 905 31.12 29.95 -22.24
N GLU A 906 30.30 28.90 -22.35
CA GLU A 906 29.02 28.75 -21.67
C GLU A 906 28.90 27.39 -20.96
N ALA A 907 28.02 27.33 -19.96
CA ALA A 907 27.72 26.10 -19.22
C ALA A 907 26.89 25.10 -20.02
N TRP A 908 26.15 25.55 -21.05
CA TRP A 908 25.43 24.71 -22.01
C TRP A 908 24.98 25.59 -23.18
N THR A 909 25.27 25.18 -24.42
CA THR A 909 24.87 25.97 -25.60
C THR A 909 23.73 25.31 -26.37
N ASP A 910 22.64 26.05 -26.56
CA ASP A 910 21.44 25.56 -27.27
C ASP A 910 21.57 25.56 -28.79
N GLU A 911 22.54 26.30 -29.33
CA GLU A 911 22.81 26.34 -30.76
C GLU A 911 23.43 25.03 -31.28
N LEU A 912 23.18 24.74 -32.57
CA LEU A 912 23.70 23.54 -33.23
C LEU A 912 25.23 23.60 -33.29
N HIS A 913 25.92 22.70 -32.57
CA HIS A 913 27.38 22.62 -32.57
C HIS A 913 27.83 21.18 -32.31
N LEU A 914 27.91 20.40 -33.40
CA LEU A 914 28.12 18.96 -33.35
C LEU A 914 29.33 18.56 -34.19
N LEU A 915 30.19 17.71 -33.62
CA LEU A 915 31.37 17.17 -34.28
C LEU A 915 31.26 15.64 -34.31
N SER A 916 31.26 15.05 -35.49
CA SER A 916 31.34 13.60 -35.68
C SER A 916 32.76 13.21 -36.04
N LYS A 917 33.29 12.18 -35.38
CA LYS A 917 34.64 11.65 -35.63
C LYS A 917 34.59 10.16 -35.96
N LEU A 918 35.29 9.75 -37.00
CA LEU A 918 35.64 8.36 -37.24
C LEU A 918 37.12 8.17 -36.87
N ARG A 919 37.44 7.25 -35.97
CA ARG A 919 38.81 7.00 -35.50
C ARG A 919 39.27 5.62 -35.93
N LEU A 920 40.39 5.54 -36.62
CA LEU A 920 41.08 4.29 -36.91
C LEU A 920 42.38 4.26 -36.11
N THR A 921 42.45 3.43 -35.06
CA THR A 921 43.60 3.40 -34.14
C THR A 921 44.21 2.01 -34.02
N PHE A 922 45.51 1.98 -33.76
CA PHE A 922 46.26 0.77 -33.46
C PHE A 922 46.67 0.77 -31.99
N GLY A 923 46.29 -0.27 -31.26
CA GLY A 923 46.53 -0.45 -29.84
C GLY A 923 47.69 -1.41 -29.55
N LEU A 924 48.71 -0.90 -28.84
CA LEU A 924 49.85 -1.63 -28.31
C LEU A 924 49.62 -1.98 -26.84
N ARG A 925 49.45 -3.27 -26.51
CA ARG A 925 49.36 -3.74 -25.13
C ARG A 925 50.73 -3.68 -24.48
N LEU A 926 50.89 -2.86 -23.44
CA LEU A 926 52.15 -2.71 -22.70
C LEU A 926 52.20 -3.60 -21.46
N ALA A 927 51.05 -3.77 -20.79
CA ALA A 927 50.89 -4.61 -19.61
C ALA A 927 49.51 -5.28 -19.64
N ASP A 928 49.23 -6.14 -18.65
CA ASP A 928 47.96 -6.86 -18.60
C ASP A 928 46.74 -5.93 -18.50
N GLN A 929 46.91 -4.76 -17.90
CA GLN A 929 45.88 -3.74 -17.64
C GLN A 929 46.23 -2.36 -18.24
N MET A 930 47.08 -2.30 -19.29
CA MET A 930 47.43 -1.02 -19.90
C MET A 930 47.80 -1.17 -21.37
N SER A 931 47.19 -0.35 -22.22
CA SER A 931 47.50 -0.29 -23.65
C SER A 931 47.68 1.16 -24.12
N LEU A 932 48.68 1.40 -24.96
CA LEU A 932 48.81 2.65 -25.71
C LEU A 932 48.06 2.50 -27.02
N PHE A 933 47.47 3.58 -27.53
CA PHE A 933 46.95 3.60 -28.88
C PHE A 933 47.29 4.91 -29.59
N ALA A 934 47.43 4.82 -30.91
CA ALA A 934 47.59 5.97 -31.78
C ALA A 934 46.92 5.70 -33.13
N GLY A 935 46.45 6.74 -33.80
CA GLY A 935 45.75 6.58 -35.07
C GLY A 935 45.36 7.88 -35.74
N VAL A 936 44.56 7.73 -36.80
CA VAL A 936 44.05 8.82 -37.62
C VAL A 936 42.57 9.01 -37.38
N THR A 937 42.11 10.24 -37.52
CA THR A 937 40.70 10.62 -37.38
C THR A 937 40.18 11.27 -38.66
N GLY A 938 38.90 11.04 -38.96
CA GLY A 938 38.14 11.77 -39.97
C GLY A 938 37.04 12.55 -39.28
N ASN A 939 37.07 13.87 -39.40
CA ASN A 939 36.24 14.78 -38.62
C ASN A 939 35.21 15.49 -39.51
N VAL A 940 33.98 15.59 -39.04
CA VAL A 940 32.89 16.35 -39.68
C VAL A 940 32.20 17.23 -38.64
N LEU A 941 32.36 18.54 -38.78
CA LEU A 941 31.70 19.54 -37.94
C LEU A 941 30.48 20.11 -38.64
N VAL A 942 29.39 20.28 -37.89
CA VAL A 942 28.22 21.07 -38.26
C VAL A 942 27.93 22.06 -37.14
N SER A 943 28.07 23.37 -37.42
CA SER A 943 27.93 24.44 -36.43
C SER A 943 27.04 25.58 -36.92
N ARG A 944 26.32 26.24 -35.99
CA ARG A 944 25.62 27.52 -36.16
C ARG A 944 26.17 28.65 -35.27
N LEU A 945 27.04 28.31 -34.33
CA LEU A 945 27.76 29.25 -33.48
C LEU A 945 28.94 29.89 -34.19
N ASN A 946 29.67 29.10 -34.97
CA ASN A 946 30.91 29.54 -35.58
C ASN A 946 30.65 29.98 -37.03
N ASP A 947 30.87 31.27 -37.30
CA ASP A 947 30.69 31.89 -38.61
C ASP A 947 31.99 31.93 -39.43
N GLY A 948 33.04 31.26 -38.94
CA GLY A 948 34.39 31.23 -39.53
C GLY A 948 35.31 32.36 -39.05
N SER A 949 34.83 33.28 -38.18
CA SER A 949 35.64 34.39 -37.65
C SER A 949 36.20 34.13 -36.24
N HIS A 950 35.72 33.10 -35.55
CA HIS A 950 36.14 32.74 -34.21
C HIS A 950 36.66 31.30 -34.15
N LEU A 951 37.99 31.19 -34.04
CA LEU A 951 38.78 29.99 -33.76
C LEU A 951 38.74 28.84 -34.76
N ASP A 952 39.93 28.61 -35.29
CA ASP A 952 40.31 27.46 -36.08
C ASP A 952 40.29 26.20 -35.19
N LEU A 953 39.30 25.33 -35.37
CA LEU A 953 39.38 23.95 -34.89
C LEU A 953 40.55 23.33 -35.66
N SER A 954 41.68 23.17 -34.98
CA SER A 954 42.98 23.05 -35.65
C SER A 954 43.01 21.88 -36.64
N GLY A 955 43.25 22.19 -37.92
CA GLY A 955 43.40 21.23 -39.01
C GLY A 955 43.04 21.81 -40.37
N ASP A 956 43.91 21.72 -41.37
CA ASP A 956 43.60 22.18 -42.73
C ASP A 956 42.35 21.48 -43.27
N ALA A 957 41.26 22.24 -43.44
CA ALA A 957 40.00 21.69 -43.92
C ALA A 957 40.16 21.24 -45.37
N VAL A 958 39.84 19.98 -45.64
CA VAL A 958 39.80 19.44 -47.01
C VAL A 958 38.50 19.86 -47.71
N TYR A 959 37.46 20.13 -46.91
CA TYR A 959 36.19 20.65 -47.40
C TYR A 959 35.59 21.60 -46.36
N GLU A 960 35.12 22.76 -46.84
CA GLU A 960 34.46 23.75 -46.01
C GLU A 960 33.35 24.43 -46.83
N THR A 961 32.16 24.57 -46.24
CA THR A 961 31.07 25.29 -46.87
C THR A 961 30.21 26.02 -45.82
N LYS A 962 29.65 27.16 -46.23
CA LYS A 962 28.74 27.96 -45.42
C LYS A 962 27.45 28.18 -46.18
N ARG A 963 26.32 27.76 -45.61
CA ARG A 963 24.97 27.98 -46.18
C ARG A 963 24.09 28.62 -45.12
N GLY A 964 23.77 29.91 -45.30
CA GLY A 964 23.06 30.71 -44.30
C GLY A 964 23.87 30.81 -43.01
N ARG A 965 23.24 30.47 -41.87
CA ARG A 965 23.88 30.41 -40.54
C ARG A 965 24.58 29.08 -40.24
N THR A 966 24.53 28.09 -41.15
CA THR A 966 25.12 26.77 -40.90
C THR A 966 26.47 26.65 -41.59
N TRP A 967 27.48 26.24 -40.82
CA TRP A 967 28.86 26.02 -41.24
C TRP A 967 29.19 24.53 -41.14
N VAL A 968 29.76 23.97 -42.21
CA VAL A 968 30.15 22.56 -42.29
C VAL A 968 31.62 22.47 -42.68
N ARG A 969 32.40 21.70 -41.91
CA ARG A 969 33.85 21.54 -42.10
C ARG A 969 34.24 20.08 -41.99
N ILE A 970 35.14 19.63 -42.87
CA ILE A 970 35.68 18.26 -42.90
C ILE A 970 37.21 18.32 -42.95
N TRP A 971 37.87 17.58 -42.06
CA TRP A 971 39.32 17.53 -42.01
C TRP A 971 39.83 16.17 -41.48
N PRO A 972 41.03 15.72 -41.89
CA PRO A 972 41.72 14.62 -41.26
C PRO A 972 42.42 15.10 -39.97
N GLY A 973 42.58 14.20 -39.00
CA GLY A 973 43.29 14.46 -37.75
C GLY A 973 44.04 13.25 -37.22
N VAL A 974 44.57 13.37 -36.01
CA VAL A 974 45.33 12.33 -35.33
C VAL A 974 44.94 12.23 -33.86
N VAL A 975 44.92 11.01 -33.34
CA VAL A 975 44.59 10.76 -31.93
C VAL A 975 45.63 9.84 -31.32
N ALA A 976 46.01 10.10 -30.08
CA ALA A 976 46.84 9.21 -29.28
C ALA A 976 46.39 9.20 -27.82
N GLY A 977 46.57 8.07 -27.15
CA GLY A 977 46.16 7.93 -25.76
C GLY A 977 46.56 6.62 -25.12
N VAL A 978 46.04 6.44 -23.91
CA VAL A 978 46.23 5.25 -23.07
C VAL A 978 44.85 4.73 -22.66
N THR A 979 44.69 3.41 -22.62
CA THR A 979 43.55 2.75 -22.00
C THR A 979 44.02 1.87 -20.84
N PHE A 980 43.30 1.95 -19.72
CA PHE A 980 43.50 1.14 -18.51
C PHE A 980 42.42 0.08 -18.39
#